data_AF-A0A955WDU2-F1
#
_entry.id   AF-A0A955WDU2-F1
#
_cell.length_a   1.000
_cell.length_b   1.000
_cell.length_c   1.000
_cell.angle_alpha   90.00
_cell.angle_beta   90.00
_cell.angle_gamma   90.00
#
_symmetry.space_group_name_H-M   'P 1'
#
loop_
_entity.id
_entity.type
_entity.pdbx_description
1 polymer ?
#
loop_
_entity_poly.entity_id
_entity_poly.type
_entity_poly.pdbx_seq_one_letter_code
_entity_poly.pdbx_strand_id
1 'polypeptide(L)'
;MTDAVETAAPGSRALLARHVGVGAMTAALLAATDVSVGAARANAVGLSWTDRTIALLNTAAMLAPIGVVCGVFVTVVTLVVRHTPWFDELRSRHSSVRALFRSDPAAFASAFGASLGVAAFALGVSRGMRHFSTRYHDPQLASWAMSAFTLGLVVASLLAAATLRALVLPLARRVPRAASVGLVAIVVSAGVAAALVGLALRAPMLLRAYDPVMLAYAPGVVLLYLLLVLLLRHRATVRFTRGLALVNVLVAAALLVWTGATYGGRNRVRAAVEQESVVGRPVLRAYLSFTDRDGDGHAFAFGGGDCDDSDPDVHPGAIDNPGDGVDADCFDGDGSREVADLGSGHYAPRPAQLRRPNILIISIDALRPDHLGCNGYQRPTSPRIDAFAAQSVVFERVIAQSSRSIRSIPAVFTGRYPSQVAYGSEYLWPSLLRDNHTFAEALRGRGYITAVTMGTDYFTRVEGFFQGFEHVNQIPEYRPARERPVDEGLAQLERMVASGRPWLEWVHLFNVHERYLWDRTPSRFGRDLVDEYDTEIQLADEQVGRLLDHIDAGGVPDDTIVVLMSDHGEAFSEHGHTGHSQTLYNEEVYATLMIRSPGVAPRRVAGAVALFDVMPTILNLADVPLAEPVPARSLVGPMMGDPVDPDRLIFAELMPDGLYPYDQKAIYRGMQKLVYWTREGTYQLFDLAADPHEQHDLSDERRDEARELLGLLRAWMAQTHRPENRTEDIVADARLPAEPVHMTARLDAQFPGMFTLLGYDLPETEFEPGERIAVDFYYRVDANISKDLFFYVDIQGPPGFPIPPHFHAHHYPIHGRYRTQDWRAGEILRDSVQMVIPREIRRPADLRITLTVLDAQFPIEYRTPREAGTTIEVGRVHVR
;
A
#
# COMPACT_ATOMS: atom_id res chain seq x y z
N MET A 1 13.44 -47.38 -44.03
CA MET A 1 13.68 -48.29 -42.87
C MET A 1 15.17 -48.18 -42.56
N THR A 2 15.49 -47.33 -41.58
CA THR A 2 15.86 -47.70 -40.19
C THR A 2 17.37 -47.85 -40.11
N ASP A 3 18.10 -46.76 -39.79
CA ASP A 3 19.42 -46.80 -39.10
C ASP A 3 20.11 -45.43 -38.92
N ALA A 4 19.49 -44.29 -39.28
CA ALA A 4 20.11 -42.96 -39.13
C ALA A 4 19.64 -42.11 -37.91
N VAL A 5 18.94 -42.69 -36.93
CA VAL A 5 18.37 -41.92 -35.79
C VAL A 5 18.96 -42.30 -34.41
N GLU A 6 19.88 -43.26 -34.30
CA GLU A 6 20.26 -43.84 -32.99
C GLU A 6 21.59 -43.43 -32.34
N THR A 7 22.31 -42.39 -32.83
CA THR A 7 23.62 -42.01 -32.25
C THR A 7 23.67 -40.62 -31.62
N ALA A 8 22.72 -40.29 -30.75
CA ALA A 8 22.94 -39.26 -29.73
C ALA A 8 23.65 -39.90 -28.52
N ALA A 9 24.91 -39.53 -28.29
CA ALA A 9 25.80 -40.13 -27.28
C ALA A 9 25.10 -40.36 -25.91
N PRO A 10 25.25 -41.55 -25.29
CA PRO A 10 24.50 -41.94 -24.07
C PRO A 10 24.69 -41.01 -22.85
N GLY A 11 25.69 -40.10 -22.87
CA GLY A 11 26.00 -39.14 -21.81
C GLY A 11 25.24 -37.80 -21.87
N SER A 12 24.72 -37.36 -23.02
CA SER A 12 24.03 -36.05 -23.14
C SER A 12 22.64 -36.07 -22.51
N ARG A 13 21.86 -37.14 -22.79
CA ARG A 13 20.54 -37.38 -22.17
C ARG A 13 20.62 -37.54 -20.64
N ALA A 14 21.71 -38.13 -20.13
CA ALA A 14 21.95 -38.30 -18.70
C ALA A 14 22.29 -36.97 -17.99
N LEU A 15 23.01 -36.10 -18.70
CA LEU A 15 23.38 -34.76 -18.25
C LEU A 15 22.15 -33.85 -18.19
N LEU A 16 21.31 -33.90 -19.23
CA LEU A 16 20.03 -33.18 -19.28
C LEU A 16 19.14 -33.54 -18.10
N ALA A 17 18.90 -34.84 -17.90
CA ALA A 17 18.10 -35.33 -16.79
C ALA A 17 18.61 -34.84 -15.42
N ARG A 18 19.93 -34.77 -15.25
CA ARG A 18 20.54 -34.31 -14.01
C ARG A 18 20.36 -32.81 -13.78
N HIS A 19 20.62 -31.96 -14.77
CA HIS A 19 20.46 -30.51 -14.59
C HIS A 19 19.00 -30.09 -14.49
N VAL A 20 18.09 -30.75 -15.21
CA VAL A 20 16.65 -30.55 -15.04
C VAL A 20 16.21 -30.93 -13.63
N GLY A 21 16.70 -32.06 -13.09
CA GLY A 21 16.44 -32.44 -11.70
C GLY A 21 16.97 -31.43 -10.68
N VAL A 22 18.18 -30.89 -10.88
CA VAL A 22 18.73 -29.85 -9.98
C VAL A 22 17.94 -28.55 -10.10
N GLY A 23 17.58 -28.12 -11.32
CA GLY A 23 16.78 -26.93 -11.54
C GLY A 23 15.42 -26.99 -10.84
N ALA A 24 14.74 -28.14 -10.91
CA ALA A 24 13.49 -28.38 -10.18
C ALA A 24 13.67 -28.31 -8.65
N MET A 25 14.74 -28.91 -8.11
CA MET A 25 15.05 -28.81 -6.68
C MET A 25 15.35 -27.38 -6.23
N THR A 26 16.05 -26.61 -7.07
CA THR A 26 16.34 -25.20 -6.80
C THR A 26 15.07 -24.36 -6.79
N ALA A 27 14.12 -24.60 -7.70
CA ALA A 27 12.81 -23.95 -7.69
C ALA A 27 12.00 -24.26 -6.42
N ALA A 28 12.01 -25.51 -5.95
CA ALA A 28 11.34 -25.89 -4.71
C ALA A 28 11.96 -25.24 -3.46
N LEU A 29 13.29 -25.14 -3.40
CA LEU A 29 14.01 -24.48 -2.30
C LEU A 29 13.81 -22.97 -2.31
N LEU A 30 13.73 -22.36 -3.50
CA LEU A 30 13.34 -20.96 -3.69
C LEU A 30 11.94 -20.71 -3.11
N ALA A 31 10.95 -21.51 -3.51
CA ALA A 31 9.60 -21.40 -2.97
C ALA A 31 9.55 -21.59 -1.45
N ALA A 32 10.32 -22.53 -0.90
CA ALA A 32 10.39 -22.74 0.56
C ALA A 32 10.93 -21.51 1.28
N THR A 33 11.94 -20.85 0.70
CA THR A 33 12.52 -19.63 1.25
C THR A 33 11.54 -18.47 1.15
N ASP A 34 10.86 -18.32 0.01
CA ASP A 34 9.91 -17.24 -0.26
C ASP A 34 8.71 -17.31 0.68
N VAL A 35 8.12 -18.50 0.85
CA VAL A 35 7.03 -18.71 1.81
C VAL A 35 7.50 -18.56 3.25
N SER A 36 8.75 -18.90 3.58
CA SER A 36 9.27 -18.67 4.93
C SER A 36 9.48 -17.19 5.23
N VAL A 37 9.92 -16.41 4.23
CA VAL A 37 10.10 -14.95 4.33
C VAL A 37 8.74 -14.26 4.37
N GLY A 38 7.82 -14.65 3.48
CA GLY A 38 6.43 -14.21 3.49
C GLY A 38 5.78 -14.50 4.82
N ALA A 39 5.90 -15.72 5.36
CA ALA A 39 5.38 -16.06 6.69
C ALA A 39 6.01 -15.27 7.84
N ALA A 40 7.28 -14.85 7.71
CA ALA A 40 7.94 -14.01 8.70
C ALA A 40 7.48 -12.54 8.64
N ARG A 41 7.12 -12.04 7.46
CA ARG A 41 6.51 -10.72 7.25
C ARG A 41 5.05 -10.74 7.70
N ALA A 42 4.35 -11.79 7.30
CA ALA A 42 3.00 -12.13 7.67
C ALA A 42 2.86 -12.69 9.09
N ASN A 43 3.75 -12.35 10.03
CA ASN A 43 3.53 -12.66 11.45
C ASN A 43 2.19 -12.04 11.97
N ALA A 44 1.53 -11.19 11.17
CA ALA A 44 0.17 -10.69 11.34
C ALA A 44 -0.96 -11.58 10.77
N VAL A 45 -0.71 -12.57 9.89
CA VAL A 45 -1.77 -13.33 9.15
C VAL A 45 -2.04 -14.73 9.73
N GLY A 46 -1.28 -15.17 10.73
CA GLY A 46 -1.61 -16.40 11.47
C GLY A 46 -1.65 -17.71 10.66
N LEU A 47 -0.90 -17.81 9.54
CA LEU A 47 -0.96 -18.95 8.62
C LEU A 47 -0.77 -20.31 9.32
N SER A 48 -1.73 -21.22 9.13
CA SER A 48 -1.64 -22.60 9.60
C SER A 48 -0.50 -23.36 8.92
N TRP A 49 -0.05 -24.48 9.50
CA TRP A 49 0.95 -25.34 8.84
C TRP A 49 0.45 -25.86 7.47
N THR A 50 -0.85 -26.13 7.36
CA THR A 50 -1.47 -26.53 6.09
C THR A 50 -1.43 -25.43 5.04
N ASP A 51 -1.74 -24.18 5.41
CA ASP A 51 -1.73 -23.08 4.45
C ASP A 51 -0.33 -22.74 3.98
N ARG A 52 0.67 -22.76 4.89
CA ARG A 52 2.08 -22.63 4.51
C ARG A 52 2.51 -23.72 3.54
N THR A 53 2.06 -24.95 3.75
CA THR A 53 2.37 -26.07 2.87
C THR A 53 1.73 -25.90 1.49
N ILE A 54 0.47 -25.45 1.42
CA ILE A 54 -0.22 -25.20 0.16
C ILE A 54 0.39 -24.01 -0.59
N ALA A 55 0.68 -22.90 0.11
CA ALA A 55 1.39 -21.76 -0.46
C ALA A 55 2.74 -22.17 -1.02
N LEU A 56 3.51 -22.99 -0.29
CA LEU A 56 4.77 -23.55 -0.75
C LEU A 56 4.60 -24.37 -2.03
N LEU A 57 3.62 -25.29 -2.05
CA LEU A 57 3.36 -26.10 -3.24
C LEU A 57 2.98 -25.25 -4.44
N ASN A 58 2.14 -24.23 -4.26
CA ASN A 58 1.74 -23.30 -5.31
C ASN A 58 2.92 -22.48 -5.85
N THR A 59 3.70 -21.84 -4.97
CA THR A 59 4.90 -21.08 -5.36
C THR A 59 5.93 -21.98 -6.03
N ALA A 60 6.13 -23.20 -5.53
CA ALA A 60 7.06 -24.16 -6.13
C ALA A 60 6.59 -24.62 -7.51
N ALA A 61 5.29 -24.87 -7.68
CA ALA A 61 4.69 -25.27 -8.96
C ALA A 61 4.85 -24.15 -10.00
N MET A 62 4.54 -22.91 -9.63
CA MET A 62 4.69 -21.74 -10.50
C MET A 62 6.15 -21.49 -10.93
N LEU A 63 7.12 -21.76 -10.03
CA LEU A 63 8.56 -21.63 -10.32
C LEU A 63 9.17 -22.82 -11.07
N ALA A 64 8.52 -23.99 -11.07
CA ALA A 64 9.09 -25.21 -11.61
C ALA A 64 9.45 -25.13 -13.11
N PRO A 65 8.63 -24.53 -14.01
CA PRO A 65 8.99 -24.36 -15.41
C PRO A 65 10.27 -23.55 -15.61
N ILE A 66 10.45 -22.47 -14.82
CA ILE A 66 11.67 -21.65 -14.84
C ILE A 66 12.88 -22.49 -14.42
N GLY A 67 12.75 -23.29 -13.37
CA GLY A 67 13.78 -24.23 -12.92
C GLY A 67 14.17 -25.25 -14.00
N VAL A 68 13.19 -25.81 -14.70
CA VAL A 68 13.41 -26.76 -15.81
C VAL A 68 14.15 -26.09 -16.97
N VAL A 69 13.73 -24.90 -17.40
CA VAL A 69 14.38 -24.14 -18.48
C VAL A 69 15.83 -23.82 -18.13
N CYS A 70 16.10 -23.37 -16.90
CA CYS A 70 17.46 -23.16 -16.39
C CYS A 70 18.30 -24.45 -16.44
N GLY A 71 17.72 -25.60 -16.06
CA GLY A 71 18.38 -26.89 -16.15
C GLY A 71 18.71 -27.32 -17.59
N VAL A 72 17.79 -27.07 -18.55
CA VAL A 72 18.02 -27.28 -19.98
C VAL A 72 19.14 -26.38 -20.48
N PHE A 73 19.09 -25.07 -20.16
CA PHE A 73 20.10 -24.10 -20.55
C PHE A 73 21.50 -24.49 -20.06
N VAL A 74 21.64 -24.84 -18.78
CA VAL A 74 22.92 -25.29 -18.20
C VAL A 74 23.40 -26.57 -18.89
N THR A 75 22.49 -27.46 -19.28
CA THR A 75 22.84 -28.66 -20.07
C THR A 75 23.40 -28.29 -21.42
N VAL A 76 22.73 -27.39 -22.16
CA VAL A 76 23.17 -26.92 -23.48
C VAL A 76 24.56 -26.29 -23.37
N VAL A 77 24.76 -25.38 -22.41
CA VAL A 77 26.08 -24.77 -22.14
C VAL A 77 27.13 -25.84 -21.82
N THR A 78 26.80 -26.81 -20.96
CA THR A 78 27.72 -27.89 -20.58
C THR A 78 28.05 -28.81 -21.77
N LEU A 79 27.11 -29.06 -22.68
CA LEU A 79 27.33 -29.83 -23.89
C LEU A 79 28.19 -29.06 -24.90
N VAL A 80 27.92 -27.76 -25.09
CA VAL A 80 28.72 -26.86 -25.92
C VAL A 80 30.18 -26.86 -25.43
N VAL A 81 30.40 -26.72 -24.12
CA VAL A 81 31.74 -26.78 -23.50
C VAL A 81 32.38 -28.17 -23.64
N ARG A 82 31.60 -29.25 -23.52
CA ARG A 82 32.11 -30.63 -23.64
C ARG A 82 32.45 -31.06 -25.07
N HIS A 83 31.92 -30.37 -26.08
CA HIS A 83 32.10 -30.71 -27.50
C HIS A 83 32.87 -29.60 -28.24
N THR A 84 33.46 -28.66 -27.51
CA THR A 84 34.43 -27.73 -28.07
C THR A 84 35.80 -28.44 -28.22
N PRO A 85 36.47 -28.39 -29.39
CA PRO A 85 37.61 -29.26 -29.72
C PRO A 85 38.81 -29.27 -28.75
N TRP A 86 39.04 -28.19 -27.99
CA TRP A 86 40.10 -28.11 -26.98
C TRP A 86 39.89 -29.06 -25.77
N PHE A 87 38.67 -29.64 -25.62
CA PHE A 87 38.30 -30.55 -24.54
C PHE A 87 38.43 -32.04 -24.91
N ASP A 88 38.48 -32.38 -26.20
CA ASP A 88 38.55 -33.77 -26.67
C ASP A 88 39.97 -34.37 -26.59
N GLU A 89 41.00 -33.53 -26.73
CA GLU A 89 42.40 -33.92 -26.54
C GLU A 89 42.70 -34.27 -25.06
N LEU A 90 41.92 -33.69 -24.13
CA LEU A 90 41.93 -33.93 -22.68
C LEU A 90 41.26 -35.25 -22.27
N ARG A 91 40.42 -35.85 -23.13
CA ARG A 91 39.57 -37.01 -22.79
C ARG A 91 40.22 -38.35 -23.13
N SER A 92 41.17 -38.37 -24.07
CA SER A 92 41.66 -39.61 -24.68
C SER A 92 42.75 -40.35 -23.89
N ARG A 93 43.31 -39.79 -22.80
CA ARG A 93 44.55 -40.36 -22.22
C ARG A 93 44.63 -40.78 -20.75
N HIS A 94 43.73 -40.44 -19.81
CA HIS A 94 44.03 -40.77 -18.39
C HIS A 94 42.83 -41.14 -17.49
N SER A 95 42.95 -42.31 -16.83
CA SER A 95 41.92 -43.00 -16.03
C SER A 95 42.09 -42.90 -14.51
N SER A 96 42.69 -41.84 -13.95
CA SER A 96 42.54 -41.56 -12.51
C SER A 96 42.90 -40.11 -12.12
N VAL A 97 42.19 -39.60 -11.10
CA VAL A 97 42.36 -38.25 -10.53
C VAL A 97 43.79 -38.02 -9.99
N ARG A 98 44.51 -39.08 -9.56
CA ARG A 98 45.92 -39.01 -9.15
C ARG A 98 46.88 -38.69 -10.31
N ALA A 99 46.53 -39.00 -11.56
CA ALA A 99 47.33 -38.68 -12.74
C ALA A 99 47.10 -37.24 -13.25
N LEU A 100 45.86 -36.73 -13.09
CA LEU A 100 45.48 -35.35 -13.42
C LEU A 100 46.29 -34.32 -12.60
N PHE A 101 46.62 -34.66 -11.35
CA PHE A 101 47.36 -33.77 -10.44
C PHE A 101 48.86 -33.63 -10.74
N ARG A 102 49.43 -34.50 -11.59
CA ARG A 102 50.84 -34.41 -12.00
C ARG A 102 51.03 -33.71 -13.34
N SER A 103 49.97 -33.52 -14.15
CA SER A 103 50.12 -33.19 -15.56
C SER A 103 49.94 -31.72 -15.94
N ASP A 104 49.24 -30.86 -15.16
CA ASP A 104 49.09 -29.46 -15.59
C ASP A 104 48.92 -28.39 -14.49
N PRO A 105 50.02 -27.69 -14.12
CA PRO A 105 50.02 -26.52 -13.22
C PRO A 105 49.21 -25.31 -13.74
N ALA A 106 48.88 -25.25 -15.04
CA ALA A 106 48.11 -24.16 -15.62
C ALA A 106 46.65 -24.12 -15.14
N ALA A 107 46.07 -25.28 -14.82
CA ALA A 107 44.70 -25.37 -14.31
C ALA A 107 44.55 -24.79 -12.89
N PHE A 108 45.58 -24.95 -12.05
CA PHE A 108 45.63 -24.32 -10.71
C PHE A 108 45.82 -22.80 -10.80
N ALA A 109 46.73 -22.34 -11.67
CA ALA A 109 46.92 -20.91 -11.93
C ALA A 109 45.65 -20.25 -12.49
N SER A 110 44.85 -20.98 -13.26
CA SER A 110 43.59 -20.50 -13.83
C SER A 110 42.47 -20.40 -12.79
N ALA A 111 42.33 -21.38 -11.89
CA ALA A 111 41.34 -21.34 -10.81
C ALA A 111 41.69 -20.30 -9.72
N PHE A 112 42.98 -20.14 -9.40
CA PHE A 112 43.46 -19.12 -8.46
C PHE A 112 43.40 -17.71 -9.08
N GLY A 113 43.75 -17.58 -10.37
CA GLY A 113 43.59 -16.33 -11.14
C GLY A 113 42.14 -15.90 -11.30
N ALA A 114 41.21 -16.84 -11.49
CA ALA A 114 39.77 -16.54 -11.49
C ALA A 114 39.29 -16.03 -10.13
N SER A 115 39.82 -16.58 -9.03
CA SER A 115 39.45 -16.18 -7.66
C SER A 115 40.00 -14.79 -7.29
N LEU A 116 41.24 -14.48 -7.69
CA LEU A 116 41.84 -13.14 -7.57
C LEU A 116 41.15 -12.11 -8.48
N GLY A 117 40.70 -12.53 -9.68
CA GLY A 117 39.87 -11.71 -10.57
C GLY A 117 38.54 -11.35 -9.95
N VAL A 118 37.87 -12.28 -9.26
CA VAL A 118 36.61 -12.02 -8.53
C VAL A 118 36.82 -11.10 -7.32
N ALA A 119 37.96 -11.20 -6.60
CA ALA A 119 38.27 -10.31 -5.49
C ALA A 119 38.67 -8.89 -5.96
N ALA A 120 39.44 -8.78 -7.05
CA ALA A 120 39.73 -7.50 -7.71
C ALA A 120 38.46 -6.87 -8.30
N PHE A 121 37.53 -7.70 -8.79
CA PHE A 121 36.18 -7.32 -9.20
C PHE A 121 35.37 -6.70 -8.06
N ALA A 122 35.29 -7.34 -6.89
CA ALA A 122 34.57 -6.80 -5.75
C ALA A 122 35.18 -5.46 -5.24
N LEU A 123 36.50 -5.33 -5.22
CA LEU A 123 37.20 -4.11 -4.80
C LEU A 123 37.12 -2.98 -5.83
N GLY A 124 37.16 -3.32 -7.11
CA GLY A 124 36.99 -2.38 -8.22
C GLY A 124 35.56 -1.83 -8.26
N VAL A 125 34.55 -2.70 -8.13
CA VAL A 125 33.14 -2.30 -8.01
C VAL A 125 32.95 -1.40 -6.79
N SER A 126 33.52 -1.74 -5.62
CA SER A 126 33.44 -0.90 -4.41
C SER A 126 34.03 0.50 -4.59
N ARG A 127 35.17 0.64 -5.28
CA ARG A 127 35.78 1.95 -5.56
C ARG A 127 35.10 2.72 -6.69
N GLY A 128 34.62 2.02 -7.72
CA GLY A 128 33.80 2.59 -8.79
C GLY A 128 32.49 3.14 -8.24
N MET A 129 31.78 2.36 -7.42
CA MET A 129 30.58 2.81 -6.71
C MET A 129 30.87 4.05 -5.87
N ARG A 130 31.98 4.08 -5.13
CA ARG A 130 32.34 5.26 -4.31
C ARG A 130 32.70 6.47 -5.18
N HIS A 131 33.29 6.30 -6.36
CA HIS A 131 33.68 7.39 -7.24
C HIS A 131 32.47 7.99 -8.01
N PHE A 132 31.60 7.13 -8.55
CA PHE A 132 30.43 7.58 -9.31
C PHE A 132 29.31 8.10 -8.41
N SER A 133 29.07 7.47 -7.25
CA SER A 133 28.05 7.96 -6.29
C SER A 133 28.42 9.29 -5.62
N THR A 134 29.71 9.59 -5.42
CA THR A 134 30.15 10.82 -4.74
C THR A 134 30.43 11.99 -5.70
N ARG A 135 30.66 11.72 -6.99
CA ARG A 135 31.05 12.75 -7.97
C ARG A 135 30.00 13.05 -9.02
N TYR A 136 29.11 12.12 -9.34
CA TYR A 136 28.11 12.28 -10.41
C TYR A 136 26.66 12.13 -9.94
N HIS A 137 26.41 11.61 -8.72
CA HIS A 137 25.09 11.48 -8.08
C HIS A 137 23.97 10.85 -8.96
N ASP A 138 24.36 10.07 -9.98
CA ASP A 138 23.45 9.43 -10.93
C ASP A 138 23.60 7.89 -10.87
N PRO A 139 22.55 7.15 -10.44
CA PRO A 139 22.61 5.71 -10.27
C PRO A 139 22.57 4.93 -11.61
N GLN A 140 22.01 5.49 -12.68
CA GLN A 140 22.07 4.88 -14.02
C GLN A 140 23.45 5.04 -14.63
N LEU A 141 24.06 6.24 -14.54
CA LEU A 141 25.44 6.44 -14.98
C LEU A 141 26.40 5.56 -14.17
N ALA A 142 26.13 5.38 -12.87
CA ALA A 142 26.84 4.41 -12.04
C ALA A 142 26.63 2.96 -12.51
N SER A 143 25.43 2.60 -13.02
CA SER A 143 25.12 1.27 -13.57
C SER A 143 25.75 1.02 -14.94
N TRP A 144 25.77 2.02 -15.84
CA TRP A 144 26.45 1.97 -17.13
C TRP A 144 27.96 1.98 -16.97
N ALA A 145 28.48 2.86 -16.10
CA ALA A 145 29.88 2.84 -15.71
C ALA A 145 30.22 1.52 -14.99
N MET A 146 29.33 0.95 -14.18
CA MET A 146 29.49 -0.39 -13.62
C MET A 146 29.52 -1.44 -14.72
N SER A 147 28.68 -1.36 -15.74
CA SER A 147 28.62 -2.34 -16.83
C SER A 147 29.86 -2.25 -17.71
N ALA A 148 30.31 -1.04 -18.07
CA ALA A 148 31.53 -0.80 -18.82
C ALA A 148 32.79 -1.11 -18.01
N PHE A 149 32.81 -0.79 -16.72
CA PHE A 149 33.89 -1.11 -15.80
C PHE A 149 33.92 -2.62 -15.49
N THR A 150 32.76 -3.28 -15.38
CA THR A 150 32.63 -4.74 -15.27
C THR A 150 33.14 -5.42 -16.52
N LEU A 151 32.79 -4.90 -17.71
CA LEU A 151 33.29 -5.42 -18.98
C LEU A 151 34.80 -5.20 -19.11
N GLY A 152 35.29 -4.00 -18.78
CA GLY A 152 36.72 -3.66 -18.74
C GLY A 152 37.48 -4.49 -17.71
N LEU A 153 36.88 -4.81 -16.57
CA LEU A 153 37.46 -5.70 -15.56
C LEU A 153 37.40 -7.16 -15.96
N VAL A 154 36.37 -7.60 -16.68
CA VAL A 154 36.33 -8.95 -17.24
C VAL A 154 37.49 -9.09 -18.22
N VAL A 155 37.70 -8.11 -19.09
CA VAL A 155 38.85 -8.07 -20.01
C VAL A 155 40.19 -7.98 -19.25
N ALA A 156 40.31 -7.11 -18.25
CA ALA A 156 41.52 -6.98 -17.44
C ALA A 156 41.79 -8.20 -16.55
N SER A 157 40.74 -8.90 -16.09
CA SER A 157 40.85 -10.14 -15.32
C SER A 157 41.24 -11.31 -16.20
N LEU A 158 40.80 -11.33 -17.46
CA LEU A 158 41.27 -12.27 -18.46
C LEU A 158 42.76 -12.03 -18.79
N LEU A 159 43.17 -10.77 -18.93
CA LEU A 159 44.57 -10.40 -19.12
C LEU A 159 45.42 -10.70 -17.89
N ALA A 160 44.97 -10.33 -16.68
CA ALA A 160 45.64 -10.64 -15.43
C ALA A 160 45.72 -12.14 -15.18
N ALA A 161 44.68 -12.92 -15.50
CA ALA A 161 44.73 -14.38 -15.45
C ALA A 161 45.79 -14.93 -16.44
N ALA A 162 45.95 -14.32 -17.61
CA ALA A 162 47.01 -14.68 -18.56
C ALA A 162 48.42 -14.34 -18.02
N THR A 163 48.61 -13.17 -17.41
CA THR A 163 49.90 -12.73 -16.83
C THR A 163 50.27 -13.49 -15.56
N LEU A 164 49.28 -13.76 -14.69
CA LEU A 164 49.43 -14.53 -13.46
C LEU A 164 49.73 -16.00 -13.78
N ARG A 165 49.12 -16.55 -14.84
CA ARG A 165 49.50 -17.85 -15.40
C ARG A 165 50.98 -17.87 -15.82
N ALA A 166 51.49 -16.81 -16.44
CA ALA A 166 52.90 -16.73 -16.83
C ALA A 166 53.87 -16.64 -15.61
N LEU A 167 53.45 -15.99 -14.51
CA LEU A 167 54.28 -15.76 -13.31
C LEU A 167 54.18 -16.85 -12.24
N VAL A 168 53.05 -17.54 -12.11
CA VAL A 168 52.78 -18.53 -11.05
C VAL A 168 53.22 -19.94 -11.46
N LEU A 169 53.21 -20.26 -12.77
CA LEU A 169 53.68 -21.57 -13.28
C LEU A 169 55.12 -21.92 -12.84
N PRO A 170 56.10 -20.99 -12.82
CA PRO A 170 57.45 -21.26 -12.34
C PRO A 170 57.54 -21.43 -10.82
N LEU A 171 56.74 -20.68 -10.05
CA LEU A 171 56.78 -20.63 -8.59
C LEU A 171 56.09 -21.84 -7.95
N ALA A 172 54.98 -22.30 -8.55
CA ALA A 172 54.24 -23.49 -8.13
C ALA A 172 55.05 -24.79 -8.25
N ARG A 173 56.14 -24.79 -9.03
CA ARG A 173 57.08 -25.93 -9.12
C ARG A 173 57.95 -26.12 -7.87
N ARG A 174 57.97 -25.17 -6.93
CA ARG A 174 58.97 -25.16 -5.83
C ARG A 174 58.42 -25.42 -4.42
N VAL A 175 57.10 -25.52 -4.21
CA VAL A 175 56.54 -25.70 -2.86
C VAL A 175 55.50 -26.82 -2.86
N PRO A 176 55.82 -28.00 -2.29
CA PRO A 176 54.86 -29.09 -2.19
C PRO A 176 54.12 -29.05 -0.86
N ARG A 177 52.78 -29.17 -0.96
CA ARG A 177 51.78 -29.52 0.08
C ARG A 177 51.06 -28.33 0.74
N ALA A 178 49.80 -28.11 0.32
CA ALA A 178 48.62 -28.07 1.19
C ALA A 178 47.33 -27.83 0.40
N ALA A 179 46.25 -28.46 0.85
CA ALA A 179 44.82 -28.22 0.58
C ALA A 179 44.21 -28.63 -0.78
N SER A 180 43.17 -29.47 -0.69
CA SER A 180 42.32 -29.93 -1.78
C SER A 180 41.43 -28.82 -2.35
N VAL A 181 41.39 -28.70 -3.68
CA VAL A 181 40.66 -27.70 -4.49
C VAL A 181 39.18 -27.51 -4.09
N GLY A 182 38.49 -28.56 -3.64
CA GLY A 182 37.09 -28.47 -3.19
C GLY A 182 36.92 -27.66 -1.90
N LEU A 183 37.87 -27.73 -0.98
CA LEU A 183 37.86 -26.95 0.26
C LEU A 183 38.10 -25.46 -0.03
N VAL A 184 38.99 -25.18 -0.99
CA VAL A 184 39.31 -23.81 -1.41
C VAL A 184 38.11 -23.15 -2.12
N ALA A 185 37.40 -23.88 -3.00
CA ALA A 185 36.20 -23.36 -3.66
C ALA A 185 35.06 -23.07 -2.66
N ILE A 186 34.88 -23.91 -1.64
CA ILE A 186 33.88 -23.70 -0.58
C ILE A 186 34.24 -22.49 0.28
N VAL A 187 35.50 -22.36 0.70
CA VAL A 187 35.97 -21.23 1.53
C VAL A 187 35.91 -19.91 0.75
N VAL A 188 36.25 -19.91 -0.54
CA VAL A 188 36.16 -18.73 -1.41
C VAL A 188 34.70 -18.33 -1.63
N SER A 189 33.81 -19.28 -1.89
CA SER A 189 32.38 -18.97 -2.09
C SER A 189 31.71 -18.49 -0.79
N ALA A 190 32.05 -19.09 0.35
CA ALA A 190 31.60 -18.62 1.67
C ALA A 190 32.17 -17.23 2.01
N GLY A 191 33.42 -16.94 1.65
CA GLY A 191 34.04 -15.63 1.82
C GLY A 191 33.42 -14.55 0.93
N VAL A 192 33.06 -14.87 -0.32
CA VAL A 192 32.35 -13.96 -1.23
C VAL A 192 30.94 -13.68 -0.71
N ALA A 193 30.21 -14.71 -0.26
CA ALA A 193 28.89 -14.52 0.34
C ALA A 193 28.95 -13.65 1.60
N ALA A 194 29.89 -13.93 2.52
CA ALA A 194 30.08 -13.12 3.73
C ALA A 194 30.50 -11.67 3.42
N ALA A 195 31.31 -11.45 2.37
CA ALA A 195 31.70 -10.11 1.92
C ALA A 195 30.53 -9.35 1.29
N LEU A 196 29.65 -10.02 0.53
CA LEU A 196 28.43 -9.42 -0.03
C LEU A 196 27.43 -9.04 1.07
N VAL A 197 27.22 -9.92 2.06
CA VAL A 197 26.39 -9.63 3.24
C VAL A 197 26.99 -8.48 4.07
N GLY A 198 28.29 -8.50 4.32
CA GLY A 198 28.98 -7.42 5.03
C GLY A 198 28.98 -6.07 4.29
N LEU A 199 28.92 -6.08 2.95
CA LEU A 199 28.79 -4.90 2.11
C LEU A 199 27.36 -4.35 2.15
N ALA A 200 26.34 -5.22 2.08
CA ALA A 200 24.93 -4.86 2.22
C ALA A 200 24.64 -4.23 3.59
N LEU A 201 25.19 -4.80 4.68
CA LEU A 201 25.03 -4.29 6.05
C LEU A 201 25.72 -2.93 6.30
N ARG A 202 26.64 -2.49 5.43
CA ARG A 202 27.38 -1.22 5.57
C ARG A 202 26.96 -0.14 4.56
N ALA A 203 25.98 -0.45 3.71
CA ALA A 203 25.46 0.46 2.70
C ALA A 203 23.95 0.68 2.96
N PRO A 204 23.57 1.63 3.84
CA PRO A 204 22.17 1.86 4.21
C PRO A 204 21.27 2.25 3.02
N MET A 205 21.84 2.72 1.90
CA MET A 205 21.09 2.93 0.65
C MET A 205 20.68 1.61 -0.05
N LEU A 206 21.47 0.53 0.04
CA LEU A 206 21.11 -0.77 -0.55
C LEU A 206 20.00 -1.47 0.25
N LEU A 207 19.99 -1.31 1.57
CA LEU A 207 18.92 -1.81 2.46
C LEU A 207 17.59 -1.05 2.30
N ARG A 208 17.63 0.16 1.73
CA ARG A 208 16.44 0.97 1.42
C ARG A 208 15.91 0.74 0.00
N ALA A 209 16.78 0.39 -0.94
CA ALA A 209 16.42 0.18 -2.35
C ALA A 209 16.08 -1.29 -2.68
N TYR A 210 16.58 -2.24 -1.90
CA TYR A 210 16.34 -3.66 -2.10
C TYR A 210 16.15 -4.36 -0.76
N ASP A 211 15.21 -5.29 -0.74
CA ASP A 211 14.99 -6.16 0.40
C ASP A 211 16.29 -6.91 0.75
N PRO A 212 16.80 -6.85 2.00
CA PRO A 212 17.97 -7.60 2.43
C PRO A 212 17.88 -9.11 2.15
N VAL A 213 16.66 -9.66 2.09
CA VAL A 213 16.41 -11.04 1.67
C VAL A 213 16.78 -11.23 0.19
N MET A 214 16.38 -10.34 -0.72
CA MET A 214 16.70 -10.40 -2.15
C MET A 214 18.21 -10.34 -2.43
N LEU A 215 18.96 -9.57 -1.63
CA LEU A 215 20.42 -9.45 -1.74
C LEU A 215 21.17 -10.72 -1.29
N ALA A 216 20.59 -11.52 -0.39
CA ALA A 216 21.11 -12.84 -0.01
C ALA A 216 20.62 -13.97 -0.95
N TYR A 217 19.53 -13.73 -1.69
CA TYR A 217 18.80 -14.71 -2.49
C TYR A 217 19.59 -15.23 -3.70
N ALA A 218 20.02 -14.36 -4.60
CA ALA A 218 20.68 -14.77 -5.86
C ALA A 218 22.01 -15.52 -5.64
N PRO A 219 22.92 -15.09 -4.73
CA PRO A 219 24.13 -15.84 -4.43
C PRO A 219 23.85 -17.19 -3.74
N GLY A 220 22.84 -17.25 -2.86
CA GLY A 220 22.43 -18.46 -2.16
C GLY A 220 21.89 -19.53 -3.11
N VAL A 221 21.07 -19.15 -4.09
CA VAL A 221 20.51 -20.03 -5.13
C VAL A 221 21.60 -20.63 -6.01
N VAL A 222 22.56 -19.82 -6.44
CA VAL A 222 23.71 -20.29 -7.26
C VAL A 222 24.60 -21.23 -6.44
N LEU A 223 24.87 -20.92 -5.18
CA LEU A 223 25.66 -21.77 -4.28
C LEU A 223 24.98 -23.12 -4.03
N LEU A 224 23.67 -23.10 -3.80
CA LEU A 224 22.83 -24.28 -3.59
C LEU A 224 22.75 -25.15 -4.84
N TYR A 225 22.54 -24.55 -6.01
CA TYR A 225 22.58 -25.23 -7.31
C TYR A 225 23.93 -25.92 -7.54
N LEU A 226 25.04 -25.23 -7.29
CA LEU A 226 26.39 -25.79 -7.43
C LEU A 226 26.67 -26.92 -6.43
N LEU A 227 26.23 -26.80 -5.17
CA LEU A 227 26.35 -27.84 -4.15
C LEU A 227 25.55 -29.11 -4.50
N LEU A 228 24.31 -28.94 -4.98
CA LEU A 228 23.46 -30.06 -5.43
C LEU A 228 24.05 -30.76 -6.66
N VAL A 229 24.57 -29.99 -7.63
CA VAL A 229 25.33 -30.56 -8.75
C VAL A 229 26.52 -31.35 -8.24
N LEU A 230 27.29 -30.87 -7.27
CA LEU A 230 28.47 -31.58 -6.76
C LEU A 230 28.10 -32.87 -5.99
N LEU A 231 27.03 -32.84 -5.17
CA LEU A 231 26.55 -34.00 -4.41
C LEU A 231 26.03 -35.13 -5.32
N LEU A 232 25.26 -34.79 -6.36
CA LEU A 232 24.73 -35.76 -7.33
C LEU A 232 25.81 -36.32 -8.28
N ARG A 233 27.05 -35.80 -8.23
CA ARG A 233 28.18 -36.30 -9.01
C ARG A 233 28.67 -37.67 -8.55
N HIS A 234 28.41 -38.04 -7.31
CA HIS A 234 29.11 -39.15 -6.65
C HIS A 234 28.30 -40.45 -6.50
N ARG A 235 26.99 -40.48 -6.78
CA ARG A 235 26.15 -41.64 -6.35
C ARG A 235 25.07 -42.21 -7.31
N ALA A 236 24.72 -41.59 -8.44
CA ALA A 236 23.55 -42.04 -9.22
C ALA A 236 23.89 -42.65 -10.59
N THR A 237 23.30 -43.82 -10.91
CA THR A 237 23.39 -44.46 -12.23
C THR A 237 22.49 -43.75 -13.26
N VAL A 238 22.88 -43.77 -14.54
CA VAL A 238 22.22 -43.05 -15.65
C VAL A 238 20.73 -43.41 -15.84
N ARG A 239 20.32 -44.63 -15.49
CA ARG A 239 18.90 -45.05 -15.55
C ARG A 239 18.07 -44.42 -14.41
N PHE A 240 18.64 -44.34 -13.21
CA PHE A 240 18.00 -43.73 -12.04
C PHE A 240 17.80 -42.21 -12.22
N THR A 241 18.78 -41.51 -12.79
CA THR A 241 18.67 -40.06 -13.01
C THR A 241 17.66 -39.68 -14.09
N ARG A 242 17.46 -40.52 -15.13
CA ARG A 242 16.45 -40.29 -16.18
C ARG A 242 15.03 -40.52 -15.68
N GLY A 243 14.80 -41.62 -14.94
CA GLY A 243 13.51 -41.88 -14.32
C GLY A 243 13.12 -40.77 -13.35
N LEU A 244 14.06 -40.34 -12.51
CA LEU A 244 13.85 -39.25 -11.55
C LEU A 244 13.56 -37.90 -12.24
N ALA A 245 14.26 -37.56 -13.33
CA ALA A 245 14.01 -36.33 -14.07
C ALA A 245 12.63 -36.31 -14.76
N LEU A 246 12.26 -37.43 -15.39
CA LEU A 246 10.94 -37.58 -16.00
C LEU A 246 9.83 -37.48 -14.93
N VAL A 247 10.01 -38.16 -13.80
CA VAL A 247 9.10 -38.06 -12.65
C VAL A 247 8.99 -36.61 -12.16
N ASN A 248 10.10 -35.89 -11.99
CA ASN A 248 10.07 -34.49 -11.56
C ASN A 248 9.35 -33.57 -12.56
N VAL A 249 9.56 -33.77 -13.87
CA VAL A 249 8.84 -32.98 -14.90
C VAL A 249 7.35 -33.29 -14.88
N LEU A 250 6.97 -34.56 -14.78
CA LEU A 250 5.56 -34.97 -14.72
C LEU A 250 4.88 -34.48 -13.42
N VAL A 251 5.59 -34.55 -12.28
CA VAL A 251 5.10 -34.01 -11.01
C VAL A 251 4.98 -32.50 -11.07
N ALA A 252 5.97 -31.79 -11.63
CA ALA A 252 5.89 -30.33 -11.80
C ALA A 252 4.73 -29.91 -12.70
N ALA A 253 4.50 -30.62 -13.81
CA ALA A 253 3.36 -30.37 -14.70
C ALA A 253 2.02 -30.66 -14.00
N ALA A 254 1.92 -31.78 -13.26
CA ALA A 254 0.73 -32.12 -12.50
C ALA A 254 0.44 -31.10 -11.40
N LEU A 255 1.47 -30.64 -10.69
CA LEU A 255 1.37 -29.60 -9.67
C LEU A 255 0.97 -28.25 -10.29
N LEU A 256 1.52 -27.88 -11.45
CA LEU A 256 1.15 -26.63 -12.13
C LEU A 256 -0.31 -26.63 -12.59
N VAL A 257 -0.81 -27.75 -13.14
CA VAL A 257 -2.23 -27.90 -13.49
C VAL A 257 -3.10 -27.85 -12.22
N TRP A 258 -2.70 -28.54 -11.16
CA TRP A 258 -3.40 -28.48 -9.88
C TRP A 258 -3.44 -27.06 -9.32
N THR A 259 -2.31 -26.34 -9.32
CA THR A 259 -2.23 -24.94 -8.90
C THR A 259 -3.10 -24.05 -9.78
N GLY A 260 -3.04 -24.15 -11.11
CA GLY A 260 -3.89 -23.36 -12.00
C GLY A 260 -5.39 -23.56 -11.75
N ALA A 261 -5.80 -24.78 -11.39
CA ALA A 261 -7.20 -25.12 -11.11
C ALA A 261 -7.66 -24.86 -9.66
N THR A 262 -6.75 -24.73 -8.70
CA THR A 262 -7.10 -24.66 -7.26
C THR A 262 -6.59 -23.42 -6.55
N TYR A 263 -5.68 -22.66 -7.16
CA TYR A 263 -5.22 -21.38 -6.64
C TYR A 263 -6.41 -20.41 -6.53
N GLY A 264 -6.47 -19.65 -5.43
CA GLY A 264 -7.63 -18.84 -5.06
C GLY A 264 -8.70 -19.60 -4.25
N GLY A 265 -8.72 -20.93 -4.26
CA GLY A 265 -9.68 -21.73 -3.46
C GLY A 265 -9.44 -21.70 -1.93
N ARG A 266 -8.32 -21.12 -1.51
CA ARG A 266 -8.02 -20.73 -0.12
C ARG A 266 -7.60 -19.27 -0.10
N ASN A 267 -8.38 -18.45 0.59
CA ASN A 267 -8.16 -17.01 0.59
C ASN A 267 -6.85 -16.65 1.31
N ARG A 268 -6.51 -17.28 2.44
CA ARG A 268 -5.24 -17.00 3.15
C ARG A 268 -4.00 -17.37 2.34
N VAL A 269 -4.09 -18.42 1.54
CA VAL A 269 -3.01 -18.82 0.62
C VAL A 269 -2.83 -17.78 -0.48
N ARG A 270 -3.94 -17.27 -1.03
CA ARG A 270 -3.93 -16.20 -2.02
C ARG A 270 -3.30 -14.93 -1.44
N ALA A 271 -3.79 -14.46 -0.29
CA ALA A 271 -3.27 -13.30 0.41
C ALA A 271 -1.76 -13.42 0.69
N ALA A 272 -1.29 -14.58 1.18
CA ALA A 272 0.13 -14.82 1.43
C ALA A 272 1.01 -14.73 0.16
N VAL A 273 0.48 -15.06 -1.00
CA VAL A 273 1.22 -15.01 -2.28
C VAL A 273 1.09 -13.64 -2.94
N GLU A 274 -0.05 -12.98 -2.86
CA GLU A 274 -0.26 -11.70 -3.55
C GLU A 274 0.19 -10.48 -2.75
N GLN A 275 0.11 -10.54 -1.42
CA GLN A 275 0.46 -9.42 -0.54
C GLN A 275 1.88 -9.57 0.04
N GLU A 276 2.28 -10.78 0.43
CA GLU A 276 3.47 -11.00 1.28
C GLU A 276 4.68 -11.59 0.56
N SER A 277 4.43 -12.29 -0.55
CA SER A 277 5.47 -12.99 -1.30
C SER A 277 6.28 -12.04 -2.18
N VAL A 278 7.59 -12.25 -2.20
CA VAL A 278 8.53 -11.43 -2.98
C VAL A 278 8.60 -11.94 -4.42
N VAL A 279 8.59 -13.26 -4.61
CA VAL A 279 8.75 -13.89 -5.94
C VAL A 279 7.42 -14.41 -6.48
N GLY A 280 6.50 -14.82 -5.61
CA GLY A 280 5.20 -15.37 -5.95
C GLY A 280 4.31 -14.37 -6.69
N ARG A 281 4.17 -13.14 -6.18
CA ARG A 281 3.35 -12.08 -6.83
C ARG A 281 3.76 -11.79 -8.28
N PRO A 282 5.03 -11.45 -8.60
CA PRO A 282 5.41 -11.16 -9.99
C PRO A 282 5.31 -12.39 -10.91
N VAL A 283 5.54 -13.60 -10.37
CA VAL A 283 5.38 -14.84 -11.14
C VAL A 283 3.91 -15.12 -11.41
N LEU A 284 3.03 -14.98 -10.42
CA LEU A 284 1.59 -15.13 -10.57
C LEU A 284 1.04 -14.17 -11.62
N ARG A 285 1.41 -12.88 -11.57
CA ARG A 285 1.01 -11.89 -12.58
C ARG A 285 1.43 -12.29 -13.99
N ALA A 286 2.62 -12.86 -14.15
CA ALA A 286 3.06 -13.36 -15.44
C ALA A 286 2.19 -14.53 -15.92
N TYR A 287 1.72 -15.41 -15.03
CA TYR A 287 0.76 -16.46 -15.39
C TYR A 287 -0.61 -15.89 -15.73
N LEU A 288 -1.15 -14.97 -14.93
CA LEU A 288 -2.44 -14.31 -15.17
C LEU A 288 -2.46 -13.68 -16.57
N SER A 289 -1.42 -12.92 -16.94
CA SER A 289 -1.34 -12.29 -18.27
C SER A 289 -1.18 -13.26 -19.44
N PHE A 290 -0.77 -14.51 -19.21
CA PHE A 290 -0.78 -15.54 -20.24
C PHE A 290 -2.16 -16.19 -20.43
N THR A 291 -3.02 -16.09 -19.42
CA THR A 291 -4.34 -16.72 -19.40
C THR A 291 -5.49 -15.76 -19.57
N ASP A 292 -5.25 -14.46 -19.42
CA ASP A 292 -6.14 -13.33 -19.75
C ASP A 292 -6.28 -13.19 -21.28
N ARG A 293 -7.45 -13.53 -21.84
CA ARG A 293 -7.63 -13.59 -23.30
C ARG A 293 -8.22 -12.32 -23.90
N ASP A 294 -9.17 -11.68 -23.24
CA ASP A 294 -9.75 -10.42 -23.68
C ASP A 294 -8.90 -9.21 -23.26
N GLY A 295 -7.89 -9.45 -22.43
CA GLY A 295 -6.90 -8.48 -22.03
C GLY A 295 -7.41 -7.54 -20.96
N ASP A 296 -8.42 -7.92 -20.17
CA ASP A 296 -9.07 -7.12 -19.14
C ASP A 296 -8.33 -7.09 -17.79
N GLY A 297 -7.21 -7.81 -17.69
CA GLY A 297 -6.37 -7.90 -16.49
C GLY A 297 -6.80 -8.98 -15.51
N HIS A 298 -7.92 -9.65 -15.75
CA HIS A 298 -8.39 -10.82 -15.04
C HIS A 298 -8.16 -12.07 -15.90
N ALA A 299 -8.23 -13.24 -15.28
CA ALA A 299 -7.94 -14.47 -16.00
C ALA A 299 -8.78 -15.63 -15.49
N PHE A 300 -9.14 -16.55 -16.39
CA PHE A 300 -9.93 -17.74 -16.03
C PHE A 300 -9.20 -18.74 -15.12
N ALA A 301 -7.88 -18.62 -14.95
CA ALA A 301 -7.04 -19.55 -14.21
C ALA A 301 -6.18 -18.83 -13.16
N PHE A 302 -5.52 -19.61 -12.29
CA PHE A 302 -4.63 -19.10 -11.26
C PHE A 302 -5.29 -18.06 -10.35
N GLY A 303 -6.56 -18.28 -10.00
CA GLY A 303 -7.32 -17.41 -9.09
C GLY A 303 -7.65 -16.02 -9.66
N GLY A 304 -7.52 -15.82 -10.97
CA GLY A 304 -7.92 -14.57 -11.63
C GLY A 304 -9.43 -14.29 -11.53
N GLY A 305 -10.25 -15.34 -11.32
CA GLY A 305 -11.65 -15.23 -10.89
C GLY A 305 -12.63 -14.83 -12.00
N ASP A 306 -12.14 -14.71 -13.22
CA ASP A 306 -12.93 -14.40 -14.39
C ASP A 306 -13.73 -15.62 -14.85
N CYS A 307 -15.05 -15.43 -14.94
CA CYS A 307 -16.04 -16.42 -15.29
C CYS A 307 -16.38 -16.43 -16.79
N ASP A 308 -16.05 -15.36 -17.53
CA ASP A 308 -16.18 -15.27 -18.98
C ASP A 308 -15.02 -14.46 -19.60
N ASP A 309 -13.86 -15.11 -19.68
CA ASP A 309 -12.59 -14.66 -20.30
C ASP A 309 -12.68 -14.53 -21.84
N SER A 310 -13.85 -14.13 -22.33
CA SER A 310 -14.09 -13.68 -23.69
C SER A 310 -14.82 -12.35 -23.77
N ASP A 311 -15.29 -11.84 -22.63
CA ASP A 311 -16.02 -10.59 -22.48
C ASP A 311 -15.33 -9.69 -21.44
N PRO A 312 -14.64 -8.61 -21.86
CA PRO A 312 -13.89 -7.74 -20.95
C PRO A 312 -14.79 -6.91 -20.01
N ASP A 313 -16.12 -7.01 -20.13
CA ASP A 313 -17.07 -6.40 -19.19
C ASP A 313 -17.51 -7.39 -18.08
N VAL A 314 -17.06 -8.65 -18.12
CA VAL A 314 -17.39 -9.71 -17.15
C VAL A 314 -16.13 -10.17 -16.42
N HIS A 315 -15.87 -9.60 -15.25
CA HIS A 315 -14.70 -9.92 -14.44
C HIS A 315 -14.86 -9.54 -12.97
N PRO A 316 -14.03 -10.08 -12.06
CA PRO A 316 -14.02 -9.63 -10.67
C PRO A 316 -13.79 -8.13 -10.55
N GLY A 317 -14.76 -7.43 -9.96
CA GLY A 317 -14.72 -5.97 -9.82
C GLY A 317 -15.50 -5.20 -10.88
N ALA A 318 -16.04 -5.87 -11.90
CA ALA A 318 -17.04 -5.27 -12.78
C ALA A 318 -18.29 -4.87 -12.00
N ILE A 319 -19.05 -3.92 -12.55
CA ILE A 319 -20.32 -3.49 -11.95
C ILE A 319 -21.39 -4.50 -12.34
N ASP A 320 -21.86 -5.24 -11.35
CA ASP A 320 -23.00 -6.14 -11.49
C ASP A 320 -24.31 -5.36 -11.41
N ASN A 321 -25.08 -5.36 -12.51
CA ASN A 321 -26.33 -4.61 -12.65
C ASN A 321 -27.53 -5.52 -12.36
N PRO A 322 -28.22 -5.36 -11.23
CA PRO A 322 -29.26 -6.32 -10.84
C PRO A 322 -30.40 -6.44 -11.86
N GLY A 323 -30.63 -7.66 -12.33
CA GLY A 323 -31.75 -8.07 -13.17
C GLY A 323 -31.48 -8.04 -14.68
N ASP A 324 -30.23 -7.89 -15.12
CA ASP A 324 -29.86 -7.92 -16.55
C ASP A 324 -29.52 -9.34 -17.06
N GLY A 325 -29.42 -10.31 -16.16
CA GLY A 325 -29.13 -11.72 -16.41
C GLY A 325 -27.64 -12.06 -16.50
N VAL A 326 -26.73 -11.12 -16.23
CA VAL A 326 -25.27 -11.27 -16.34
C VAL A 326 -24.65 -11.16 -14.95
N ASP A 327 -23.88 -12.18 -14.55
CA ASP A 327 -23.02 -12.12 -13.35
C ASP A 327 -21.71 -11.40 -13.71
N ALA A 328 -21.78 -10.08 -13.89
CA ALA A 328 -20.64 -9.31 -14.40
C ALA A 328 -19.45 -9.41 -13.47
N ASP A 329 -19.67 -9.51 -12.15
CA ASP A 329 -18.61 -9.48 -11.15
C ASP A 329 -18.09 -10.88 -10.72
N CYS A 330 -18.63 -11.93 -11.33
CA CYS A 330 -18.28 -13.34 -11.16
C CYS A 330 -18.34 -13.84 -9.71
N PHE A 331 -19.27 -13.34 -8.90
CA PHE A 331 -19.31 -13.63 -7.47
C PHE A 331 -20.55 -14.39 -6.98
N ASP A 332 -21.76 -13.91 -7.28
CA ASP A 332 -22.99 -14.46 -6.72
C ASP A 332 -24.22 -14.34 -7.63
N GLY A 333 -24.00 -14.48 -8.94
CA GLY A 333 -25.03 -14.32 -9.97
C GLY A 333 -25.38 -12.85 -10.22
N ASP A 334 -26.38 -12.61 -11.07
CA ASP A 334 -26.91 -11.29 -11.47
C ASP A 334 -27.48 -10.48 -10.29
N GLY A 335 -26.62 -9.73 -9.59
CA GLY A 335 -26.94 -8.67 -8.63
C GLY A 335 -27.79 -9.09 -7.43
N SER A 336 -27.77 -10.36 -7.05
CA SER A 336 -28.85 -11.01 -6.28
C SER A 336 -29.02 -10.58 -4.81
N ARG A 337 -28.13 -9.73 -4.29
CA ARG A 337 -28.13 -9.33 -2.88
C ARG A 337 -28.70 -7.93 -2.67
N GLU A 338 -29.88 -7.87 -2.05
CA GLU A 338 -30.47 -6.63 -1.58
C GLU A 338 -29.80 -6.19 -0.26
N VAL A 339 -29.14 -5.03 -0.26
CA VAL A 339 -28.62 -4.42 0.96
C VAL A 339 -29.75 -3.61 1.60
N ALA A 340 -30.62 -4.30 2.34
CA ALA A 340 -31.97 -3.86 2.72
C ALA A 340 -32.09 -2.61 3.63
N ASP A 341 -31.02 -1.87 3.92
CA ASP A 341 -31.16 -0.60 4.64
C ASP A 341 -29.99 0.35 4.37
N LEU A 342 -30.20 1.29 3.44
CA LEU A 342 -29.31 2.44 3.22
C LEU A 342 -29.61 3.60 4.18
N GLY A 343 -30.30 3.32 5.28
CA GLY A 343 -30.72 4.22 6.37
C GLY A 343 -31.77 5.23 5.96
N SER A 344 -32.79 5.37 6.82
CA SER A 344 -33.77 6.46 6.73
C SER A 344 -33.39 7.68 7.57
N GLY A 345 -32.22 7.66 8.23
CA GLY A 345 -31.93 8.61 9.30
C GLY A 345 -32.80 8.45 10.54
N HIS A 346 -33.36 7.26 10.79
CA HIS A 346 -34.45 6.99 11.76
C HIS A 346 -34.35 7.82 13.06
N TYR A 347 -35.36 8.64 13.34
CA TYR A 347 -35.45 9.42 14.57
C TYR A 347 -36.23 8.65 15.64
N ALA A 348 -35.76 8.74 16.88
CA ALA A 348 -36.45 8.23 18.05
C ALA A 348 -37.11 9.39 18.84
N PRO A 349 -38.10 9.09 19.70
CA PRO A 349 -38.66 10.08 20.63
C PRO A 349 -37.56 10.71 21.50
N ARG A 350 -37.44 12.04 21.46
CA ARG A 350 -36.44 12.79 22.21
C ARG A 350 -36.85 13.04 23.68
N PRO A 351 -35.89 13.31 24.59
CA PRO A 351 -36.19 13.74 25.95
C PRO A 351 -37.10 14.99 25.97
N ALA A 352 -38.16 14.96 26.77
CA ALA A 352 -39.16 16.02 26.84
C ALA A 352 -38.61 17.37 27.39
N GLN A 353 -37.47 17.31 28.09
CA GLN A 353 -36.78 18.47 28.64
C GLN A 353 -36.08 19.30 27.56
N LEU A 354 -35.74 18.71 26.42
CA LEU A 354 -35.08 19.40 25.33
C LEU A 354 -36.10 20.19 24.51
N ARG A 355 -35.81 21.47 24.27
CA ARG A 355 -36.59 22.30 23.35
C ARG A 355 -35.74 22.70 22.15
N ARG A 356 -34.78 23.59 22.36
CA ARG A 356 -33.80 24.07 21.37
C ARG A 356 -32.42 24.08 22.03
N PRO A 357 -31.86 22.90 22.31
CA PRO A 357 -30.65 22.79 23.10
C PRO A 357 -29.46 23.44 22.40
N ASN A 358 -28.49 23.87 23.19
CA ASN A 358 -27.16 24.22 22.69
C ASN A 358 -26.34 22.95 22.45
N ILE A 359 -25.36 23.00 21.56
CA ILE A 359 -24.58 21.83 21.16
C ILE A 359 -23.09 22.20 21.20
N LEU A 360 -22.32 21.53 22.06
CA LEU A 360 -20.88 21.57 22.06
C LEU A 360 -20.33 20.23 21.57
N ILE A 361 -19.57 20.25 20.49
CA ILE A 361 -18.80 19.11 20.00
C ILE A 361 -17.33 19.34 20.36
N ILE A 362 -16.74 18.39 21.07
CA ILE A 362 -15.31 18.34 21.37
C ILE A 362 -14.78 17.12 20.62
N SER A 363 -13.91 17.33 19.64
CA SER A 363 -13.29 16.22 18.92
C SER A 363 -11.78 16.20 19.11
N ILE A 364 -11.20 15.01 19.22
CA ILE A 364 -9.76 14.80 19.31
C ILE A 364 -9.34 13.90 18.14
N ASP A 365 -8.46 14.42 17.30
CA ASP A 365 -7.94 13.70 16.13
C ASP A 365 -7.18 12.43 16.54
N ALA A 366 -7.44 11.31 15.85
CA ALA A 366 -6.76 10.02 16.03
C ALA A 366 -6.79 9.44 17.47
N LEU A 367 -7.73 9.86 18.33
CA LEU A 367 -7.85 9.35 19.70
C LEU A 367 -8.46 7.95 19.76
N ARG A 368 -7.64 7.00 20.22
CA ARG A 368 -8.01 5.61 20.42
C ARG A 368 -8.79 5.38 21.71
N PRO A 369 -9.92 4.67 21.68
CA PRO A 369 -10.70 4.39 22.88
C PRO A 369 -9.98 3.45 23.87
N ASP A 370 -9.09 2.56 23.41
CA ASP A 370 -8.35 1.62 24.25
C ASP A 370 -7.17 2.26 25.01
N HIS A 371 -6.88 3.54 24.75
CA HIS A 371 -5.92 4.36 25.51
C HIS A 371 -6.60 5.26 26.57
N LEU A 372 -7.89 5.05 26.86
CA LEU A 372 -8.65 5.79 27.86
C LEU A 372 -8.87 4.97 29.14
N GLY A 373 -8.70 5.60 30.30
CA GLY A 373 -8.88 4.94 31.61
C GLY A 373 -10.30 4.41 31.82
N CYS A 374 -11.33 5.12 31.36
CA CYS A 374 -12.73 4.70 31.40
C CYS A 374 -13.06 3.48 30.52
N ASN A 375 -12.12 3.05 29.68
CA ASN A 375 -12.18 1.82 28.88
C ASN A 375 -11.16 0.76 29.35
N GLY A 376 -10.51 0.98 30.50
CA GLY A 376 -9.63 -0.01 31.14
C GLY A 376 -8.14 0.20 30.87
N TYR A 377 -7.75 1.30 30.21
CA TYR A 377 -6.33 1.62 30.03
C TYR A 377 -5.65 1.89 31.38
N GLN A 378 -4.46 1.33 31.57
CA GLN A 378 -3.80 1.29 32.89
C GLN A 378 -3.03 2.58 33.21
N ARG A 379 -2.66 3.36 32.19
CA ARG A 379 -1.92 4.61 32.37
C ARG A 379 -2.93 5.76 32.58
N PRO A 380 -2.63 6.75 33.44
CA PRO A 380 -3.51 7.90 33.69
C PRO A 380 -3.40 8.93 32.55
N THR A 381 -3.80 8.52 31.35
CA THR A 381 -3.81 9.35 30.15
C THR A 381 -5.03 10.27 30.09
N SER A 382 -6.17 9.88 30.67
CA SER A 382 -7.45 10.57 30.40
C SER A 382 -8.34 10.87 31.62
N PRO A 383 -7.82 11.29 32.79
CA PRO A 383 -8.63 11.44 34.00
C PRO A 383 -9.83 12.40 33.88
N ARG A 384 -9.77 13.44 33.03
CA ARG A 384 -10.88 14.39 32.86
C ARG A 384 -11.97 13.81 31.95
N ILE A 385 -11.58 13.16 30.87
CA ILE A 385 -12.48 12.40 29.98
C ILE A 385 -13.12 11.24 30.75
N ASP A 386 -12.40 10.57 31.64
CA ASP A 386 -12.94 9.48 32.47
C ASP A 386 -14.05 9.98 33.41
N ALA A 387 -13.87 11.16 34.00
CA ALA A 387 -14.89 11.81 34.82
C ALA A 387 -16.12 12.21 33.98
N PHE A 388 -15.92 12.68 32.75
CA PHE A 388 -17.00 12.99 31.81
C PHE A 388 -17.78 11.74 31.40
N ALA A 389 -17.08 10.63 31.15
CA ALA A 389 -17.68 9.34 30.80
C ALA A 389 -18.67 8.86 31.86
N ALA A 390 -18.36 9.07 33.16
CA ALA A 390 -19.25 8.70 34.27
C ALA A 390 -20.58 9.46 34.29
N GLN A 391 -20.68 10.58 33.57
CA GLN A 391 -21.87 11.43 33.48
C GLN A 391 -22.52 11.40 32.09
N SER A 392 -22.06 10.52 31.21
CA SER A 392 -22.44 10.50 29.80
C SER A 392 -23.01 9.16 29.37
N VAL A 393 -23.62 9.14 28.19
CA VAL A 393 -23.81 7.91 27.43
C VAL A 393 -22.49 7.60 26.72
N VAL A 394 -21.85 6.49 27.06
CA VAL A 394 -20.60 6.02 26.45
C VAL A 394 -20.92 4.92 25.45
N PHE A 395 -20.54 5.11 24.19
CA PHE A 395 -20.65 4.08 23.16
C PHE A 395 -19.34 3.30 23.13
N GLU A 396 -19.40 2.00 23.40
CA GLU A 396 -18.21 1.18 23.60
C GLU A 396 -17.57 0.72 22.28
N ARG A 397 -18.33 0.73 21.19
CA ARG A 397 -17.92 0.24 19.87
C ARG A 397 -18.38 1.20 18.79
N VAL A 398 -17.53 2.18 18.48
CA VAL A 398 -17.82 3.23 17.50
C VAL A 398 -16.90 3.03 16.30
N ILE A 399 -17.49 2.91 15.13
CA ILE A 399 -16.78 2.60 13.90
C ILE A 399 -16.71 3.87 13.07
N ALA A 400 -15.52 4.42 12.86
CA ALA A 400 -15.28 5.48 11.89
C ALA A 400 -15.48 4.96 10.47
N GLN A 401 -16.04 5.80 9.60
CA GLN A 401 -16.30 5.40 8.21
C GLN A 401 -15.05 5.43 7.34
N SER A 402 -13.93 5.96 7.85
CA SER A 402 -12.62 5.99 7.22
C SER A 402 -11.54 6.21 8.28
N SER A 403 -10.34 5.67 8.07
CA SER A 403 -9.15 5.93 8.91
C SER A 403 -8.42 7.23 8.56
N ARG A 404 -9.14 8.18 7.94
CA ARG A 404 -8.58 9.41 7.40
C ARG A 404 -9.50 10.58 7.66
N SER A 405 -9.01 11.62 8.34
CA SER A 405 -9.80 12.78 8.81
C SER A 405 -10.58 13.46 7.68
N ILE A 406 -9.97 13.63 6.49
CA ILE A 406 -10.61 14.28 5.33
C ILE A 406 -11.77 13.48 4.72
N ARG A 407 -11.97 12.22 5.13
CA ARG A 407 -13.09 11.38 4.72
C ARG A 407 -14.00 11.07 5.91
N SER A 408 -13.44 10.80 7.09
CA SER A 408 -14.19 10.48 8.30
C SER A 408 -15.03 11.66 8.78
N ILE A 409 -14.45 12.87 8.86
CA ILE A 409 -15.17 14.04 9.35
C ILE A 409 -16.32 14.46 8.39
N PRO A 410 -16.12 14.55 7.06
CA PRO A 410 -17.24 14.79 6.15
C PRO A 410 -18.34 13.72 6.21
N ALA A 411 -17.99 12.45 6.48
CA ALA A 411 -19.00 11.42 6.73
C ALA A 411 -19.86 11.78 7.94
N VAL A 412 -19.24 12.26 9.03
CA VAL A 412 -19.97 12.78 10.20
C VAL A 412 -20.80 14.00 9.86
N PHE A 413 -20.36 14.92 9.00
CA PHE A 413 -21.15 16.12 8.67
C PHE A 413 -22.43 15.80 7.90
N THR A 414 -22.35 14.80 7.03
CA THR A 414 -23.36 14.48 6.02
C THR A 414 -24.20 13.27 6.38
N GLY A 415 -23.76 12.47 7.35
CA GLY A 415 -24.39 11.19 7.67
C GLY A 415 -24.24 10.14 6.56
N ARG A 416 -23.27 10.31 5.65
CA ARG A 416 -23.05 9.48 4.45
C ARG A 416 -21.69 8.78 4.49
N TYR A 417 -21.58 7.63 3.85
CA TYR A 417 -20.29 6.97 3.65
C TYR A 417 -19.39 7.81 2.72
N PRO A 418 -18.05 7.76 2.87
CA PRO A 418 -17.12 8.49 2.00
C PRO A 418 -17.43 8.35 0.50
N SER A 419 -17.71 7.15 -0.01
CA SER A 419 -18.06 6.93 -1.42
C SER A 419 -19.38 7.57 -1.87
N GLN A 420 -20.24 7.95 -0.92
CA GLN A 420 -21.53 8.60 -1.16
C GLN A 420 -21.50 10.13 -1.04
N VAL A 421 -20.39 10.68 -0.53
CA VAL A 421 -20.18 12.12 -0.40
C VAL A 421 -19.78 12.70 -1.76
N ALA A 422 -20.36 13.85 -2.11
CA ALA A 422 -20.01 14.58 -3.32
C ALA A 422 -18.66 15.30 -3.12
N TYR A 423 -17.61 14.81 -3.77
CA TYR A 423 -16.27 15.37 -3.66
C TYR A 423 -15.85 16.06 -4.96
N GLY A 424 -15.00 17.08 -4.84
CA GLY A 424 -14.23 17.59 -5.96
C GLY A 424 -13.07 16.66 -6.33
N SER A 425 -12.44 16.95 -7.47
CA SER A 425 -11.33 16.17 -8.04
C SER A 425 -9.95 16.68 -7.63
N GLU A 426 -9.86 17.58 -6.65
CA GLU A 426 -8.58 18.14 -6.21
C GLU A 426 -7.67 17.08 -5.59
N TYR A 427 -6.38 17.17 -5.92
CA TYR A 427 -5.37 16.29 -5.35
C TYR A 427 -5.28 16.49 -3.83
N LEU A 428 -5.30 15.38 -3.09
CA LEU A 428 -5.14 15.27 -1.63
C LEU A 428 -6.25 15.94 -0.77
N TRP A 429 -6.82 17.03 -1.26
CA TRP A 429 -7.76 17.91 -0.56
C TRP A 429 -9.05 18.13 -1.36
N PRO A 430 -9.78 17.06 -1.73
CA PRO A 430 -10.97 17.17 -2.54
C PRO A 430 -12.02 18.02 -1.85
N SER A 431 -12.55 19.00 -2.57
CA SER A 431 -13.57 19.93 -2.06
C SER A 431 -14.81 19.18 -1.58
N LEU A 432 -15.44 19.67 -0.52
CA LEU A 432 -16.77 19.22 -0.11
C LEU A 432 -17.81 19.99 -0.92
N LEU A 433 -18.44 19.33 -1.89
CA LEU A 433 -19.37 20.00 -2.79
C LEU A 433 -20.69 20.35 -2.08
N ARG A 434 -21.36 21.40 -2.55
CA ARG A 434 -22.61 21.93 -1.98
C ARG A 434 -23.81 20.97 -2.07
N ASP A 435 -23.69 19.94 -2.90
CA ASP A 435 -24.67 18.85 -3.00
C ASP A 435 -24.77 18.04 -1.70
N ASN A 436 -23.76 18.12 -0.84
CA ASN A 436 -23.82 17.54 0.49
C ASN A 436 -24.56 18.49 1.44
N HIS A 437 -25.61 18.03 2.10
CA HIS A 437 -26.26 18.78 3.18
C HIS A 437 -25.60 18.47 4.53
N THR A 438 -25.04 19.48 5.21
CA THR A 438 -24.40 19.27 6.53
C THR A 438 -25.32 19.56 7.71
N PHE A 439 -25.03 18.94 8.87
CA PHE A 439 -25.76 19.28 10.11
C PHE A 439 -25.65 20.75 10.51
N ALA A 440 -24.51 21.39 10.20
CA ALA A 440 -24.29 22.81 10.49
C ALA A 440 -25.23 23.69 9.66
N GLU A 441 -25.41 23.38 8.37
CA GLU A 441 -26.39 24.08 7.51
C GLU A 441 -27.82 23.87 8.01
N ALA A 442 -28.17 22.65 8.40
CA ALA A 442 -29.50 22.34 8.95
C ALA A 442 -29.80 23.13 10.23
N LEU A 443 -28.85 23.18 11.18
CA LEU A 443 -28.98 23.93 12.43
C LEU A 443 -29.02 25.45 12.18
N ARG A 444 -28.14 25.96 11.32
CA ARG A 444 -28.13 27.38 10.93
C ARG A 444 -29.45 27.80 10.29
N GLY A 445 -30.03 26.95 9.44
CA GLY A 445 -31.36 27.15 8.85
C GLY A 445 -32.48 27.25 9.90
N ARG A 446 -32.24 26.76 11.13
CA ARG A 446 -33.14 26.88 12.29
C ARG A 446 -32.76 28.00 13.26
N GLY A 447 -31.83 28.87 12.87
CA GLY A 447 -31.45 30.07 13.62
C GLY A 447 -30.33 29.88 14.65
N TYR A 448 -29.68 28.71 14.66
CA TYR A 448 -28.50 28.48 15.48
C TYR A 448 -27.35 29.40 15.06
N ILE A 449 -26.56 29.88 16.02
CA ILE A 449 -25.21 30.38 15.74
C ILE A 449 -24.32 29.16 15.61
N THR A 450 -23.59 29.05 14.52
CA THR A 450 -22.75 27.88 14.23
C THR A 450 -21.30 28.32 14.19
N ALA A 451 -20.48 27.81 15.11
CA ALA A 451 -19.08 28.14 15.23
C ALA A 451 -18.20 26.90 15.25
N VAL A 452 -16.98 27.05 14.77
CA VAL A 452 -15.94 26.02 14.85
C VAL A 452 -14.59 26.65 15.18
N THR A 453 -13.84 25.98 16.04
CA THR A 453 -12.47 26.34 16.41
C THR A 453 -11.56 25.15 16.21
N MET A 454 -10.56 25.30 15.33
CA MET A 454 -9.65 24.23 14.92
C MET A 454 -8.23 24.48 15.43
N GLY A 455 -7.61 23.42 15.98
CA GLY A 455 -6.20 23.40 16.40
C GLY A 455 -5.17 23.52 15.27
N THR A 456 -5.61 23.60 14.02
CA THR A 456 -4.78 23.49 12.81
C THR A 456 -5.45 24.19 11.61
N ASP A 457 -4.67 24.49 10.57
CA ASP A 457 -5.16 24.97 9.27
C ASP A 457 -5.46 23.84 8.28
N TYR A 458 -5.35 22.57 8.71
CA TYR A 458 -5.44 21.36 7.88
C TYR A 458 -6.59 21.43 6.85
N PHE A 459 -7.81 21.76 7.32
CA PHE A 459 -9.02 21.81 6.49
C PHE A 459 -9.23 23.11 5.70
N THR A 460 -8.38 24.14 5.84
CA THR A 460 -8.47 25.38 5.02
C THR A 460 -8.38 25.13 3.52
N ARG A 461 -7.74 24.02 3.15
CA ARG A 461 -7.43 23.61 1.77
C ARG A 461 -8.62 22.96 1.07
N VAL A 462 -9.63 22.58 1.85
CA VAL A 462 -10.84 21.92 1.36
C VAL A 462 -11.93 22.98 1.16
N GLU A 463 -12.21 23.34 -0.10
CA GLU A 463 -13.34 24.24 -0.39
C GLU A 463 -14.64 23.61 0.12
N GLY A 464 -15.53 24.42 0.68
CA GLY A 464 -16.84 23.95 1.18
C GLY A 464 -16.81 23.21 2.51
N PHE A 465 -15.64 22.82 3.05
CA PHE A 465 -15.57 22.03 4.30
C PHE A 465 -16.35 22.64 5.48
N PHE A 466 -16.29 23.96 5.60
CA PHE A 466 -16.98 24.71 6.67
C PHE A 466 -18.38 25.20 6.29
N GLN A 467 -19.01 24.61 5.26
CA GLN A 467 -20.37 24.95 4.88
C GLN A 467 -21.33 24.82 6.07
N GLY A 468 -22.13 25.85 6.28
CA GLY A 468 -23.04 25.95 7.43
C GLY A 468 -22.47 26.69 8.62
N PHE A 469 -21.15 26.72 8.84
CA PHE A 469 -20.53 27.48 9.93
C PHE A 469 -20.48 28.99 9.62
N GLU A 470 -20.83 29.80 10.62
CA GLU A 470 -20.84 31.27 10.55
C GLU A 470 -19.52 31.84 11.06
N HIS A 471 -18.99 31.25 12.13
CA HIS A 471 -17.70 31.62 12.71
C HIS A 471 -16.73 30.46 12.57
N VAL A 472 -15.61 30.70 11.90
CA VAL A 472 -14.58 29.69 11.65
C VAL A 472 -13.27 30.26 12.16
N ASN A 473 -12.83 29.76 13.31
CA ASN A 473 -11.53 30.09 13.91
C ASN A 473 -10.56 28.97 13.58
N GLN A 474 -9.51 29.29 12.84
CA GLN A 474 -8.48 28.33 12.48
C GLN A 474 -7.13 28.90 12.85
N ILE A 475 -6.30 28.06 13.45
CA ILE A 475 -4.98 28.46 13.91
C ILE A 475 -4.01 28.22 12.76
N PRO A 476 -3.41 29.29 12.17
CA PRO A 476 -2.52 29.20 11.01
C PRO A 476 -1.13 28.74 11.42
N GLU A 477 -1.07 27.62 12.14
CA GLU A 477 0.15 27.01 12.62
C GLU A 477 0.29 25.65 11.95
N TYR A 478 1.41 25.45 11.24
CA TYR A 478 1.78 24.13 10.73
C TYR A 478 1.96 23.10 11.87
N ARG A 479 2.16 23.58 13.10
CA ARG A 479 2.24 22.75 14.31
C ARG A 479 0.91 22.84 15.05
N PRO A 480 0.31 21.71 15.45
CA PRO A 480 -0.96 21.74 16.16
C PRO A 480 -0.84 22.52 17.46
N ALA A 481 -1.72 23.51 17.66
CA ALA A 481 -1.78 24.24 18.92
C ALA A 481 -2.63 23.45 19.92
N ARG A 482 -2.15 23.32 21.17
CA ARG A 482 -2.88 22.58 22.22
C ARG A 482 -3.89 23.45 22.94
N GLU A 483 -3.45 24.56 23.52
CA GLU A 483 -4.27 25.41 24.40
C GLU A 483 -5.14 26.38 23.62
N ARG A 484 -4.58 26.96 22.55
CA ARG A 484 -5.20 28.03 21.77
C ARG A 484 -6.58 27.67 21.18
N PRO A 485 -6.85 26.47 20.62
CA PRO A 485 -8.20 26.16 20.14
C PRO A 485 -9.23 26.12 21.28
N VAL A 486 -8.80 25.76 22.49
CA VAL A 486 -9.67 25.81 23.68
C VAL A 486 -9.86 27.24 24.18
N ASP A 487 -8.81 28.07 24.18
CA ASP A 487 -8.91 29.48 24.56
C ASP A 487 -9.87 30.26 23.64
N GLU A 488 -9.70 30.09 22.33
CA GLU A 488 -10.55 30.71 21.32
C GLU A 488 -11.99 30.16 21.38
N GLY A 489 -12.14 28.87 21.65
CA GLY A 489 -13.45 28.23 21.83
C GLY A 489 -14.18 28.74 23.07
N LEU A 490 -13.53 28.81 24.23
CA LEU A 490 -14.12 29.40 25.44
C LEU A 490 -14.58 30.85 25.21
N ALA A 491 -13.74 31.67 24.56
CA ALA A 491 -14.11 33.04 24.23
C ALA A 491 -15.30 33.12 23.25
N GLN A 492 -15.42 32.15 22.34
CA GLN A 492 -16.55 32.05 21.40
C GLN A 492 -17.83 31.61 22.11
N LEU A 493 -17.75 30.61 22.98
CA LEU A 493 -18.85 30.16 23.85
C LEU A 493 -19.43 31.33 24.65
N GLU A 494 -18.59 32.11 25.33
CA GLU A 494 -19.04 33.27 26.11
C GLU A 494 -19.84 34.28 25.27
N ARG A 495 -19.40 34.56 24.03
CA ARG A 495 -20.10 35.44 23.10
C ARG A 495 -21.44 34.86 22.66
N MET A 496 -21.50 33.57 22.36
CA MET A 496 -22.72 32.92 21.89
C MET A 496 -23.74 32.76 23.03
N VAL A 497 -23.31 32.42 24.23
CA VAL A 497 -24.16 32.38 25.43
C VAL A 497 -24.76 33.76 25.71
N ALA A 498 -23.96 34.83 25.64
CA ALA A 498 -24.45 36.19 25.83
C ALA A 498 -25.48 36.63 24.78
N SER A 499 -25.50 36.01 23.60
CA SER A 499 -26.48 36.32 22.54
C SER A 499 -27.90 35.85 22.85
N GLY A 500 -28.06 34.85 23.74
CA GLY A 500 -29.34 34.20 24.03
C GLY A 500 -29.94 33.37 22.90
N ARG A 501 -29.25 33.24 21.75
CA ARG A 501 -29.64 32.35 20.64
C ARG A 501 -29.10 30.94 20.88
N PRO A 502 -29.79 29.89 20.41
CA PRO A 502 -29.21 28.55 20.43
C PRO A 502 -27.94 28.51 19.58
N TRP A 503 -26.98 27.69 19.97
CA TRP A 503 -25.70 27.62 19.28
C TRP A 503 -25.19 26.19 19.11
N LEU A 504 -24.35 26.03 18.09
CA LEU A 504 -23.49 24.89 17.84
C LEU A 504 -22.06 25.42 17.90
N GLU A 505 -21.24 24.85 18.77
CA GLU A 505 -19.81 25.04 18.75
C GLU A 505 -19.11 23.71 18.55
N TRP A 506 -18.12 23.68 17.67
CA TRP A 506 -17.23 22.56 17.51
C TRP A 506 -15.79 22.97 17.81
N VAL A 507 -15.18 22.37 18.83
CA VAL A 507 -13.77 22.54 19.17
C VAL A 507 -13.01 21.28 18.80
N HIS A 508 -12.03 21.39 17.91
CA HIS A 508 -11.26 20.27 17.39
C HIS A 508 -9.79 20.37 17.81
N LEU A 509 -9.33 19.37 18.56
CA LEU A 509 -7.95 19.21 19.00
C LEU A 509 -7.23 18.25 18.05
N PHE A 510 -6.08 18.70 17.52
CA PHE A 510 -5.31 17.95 16.51
C PHE A 510 -3.98 17.40 17.07
N ASN A 511 -3.68 17.64 18.34
CA ASN A 511 -2.35 17.35 18.91
C ASN A 511 -2.08 15.85 19.18
N VAL A 512 -3.12 15.01 19.15
CA VAL A 512 -3.01 13.54 19.31
C VAL A 512 -2.71 12.83 17.98
N HIS A 513 -2.70 13.56 16.86
CA HIS A 513 -2.30 13.07 15.53
C HIS A 513 -0.79 12.73 15.47
N GLU A 514 -0.42 11.74 14.64
CA GLU A 514 0.97 11.34 14.39
C GLU A 514 1.96 12.52 14.19
N ARG A 515 3.22 12.29 14.62
CA ARG A 515 4.26 13.29 14.94
C ARG A 515 4.01 14.02 16.26
N TYR A 516 3.85 13.20 17.30
CA TYR A 516 3.62 13.62 18.68
C TYR A 516 4.72 14.52 19.24
N LEU A 517 4.36 15.35 20.23
CA LEU A 517 5.28 16.18 21.00
C LEU A 517 6.15 17.09 20.12
N TRP A 518 5.55 17.66 19.06
CA TRP A 518 6.24 18.50 18.07
C TRP A 518 6.95 19.72 18.71
N ASP A 519 6.40 20.23 19.80
CA ASP A 519 6.96 21.31 20.60
C ASP A 519 8.15 20.90 21.48
N ARG A 520 8.54 19.62 21.41
CA ARG A 520 9.59 18.98 22.20
C ARG A 520 9.25 18.88 23.69
N THR A 521 7.97 18.89 24.04
CA THR A 521 7.53 18.52 25.38
C THR A 521 8.05 17.12 25.70
N PRO A 522 8.74 16.90 26.83
CA PRO A 522 9.19 15.56 27.22
C PRO A 522 7.99 14.65 27.49
N SER A 523 8.00 13.44 26.91
CA SER A 523 6.99 12.41 27.24
C SER A 523 7.04 12.09 28.74
N ARG A 524 5.84 11.95 29.35
CA ARG A 524 5.70 11.56 30.76
C ARG A 524 5.80 10.04 30.95
N PHE A 525 5.59 9.26 29.90
CA PHE A 525 5.46 7.81 29.97
C PHE A 525 6.71 7.06 29.48
N GLY A 526 7.60 7.71 28.72
CA GLY A 526 8.81 7.09 28.22
C GLY A 526 9.37 7.76 26.96
N ARG A 527 9.82 6.96 26.00
CA ARG A 527 10.44 7.43 24.74
C ARG A 527 9.99 6.63 23.52
N ASP A 528 9.19 5.59 23.73
CA ASP A 528 8.64 4.84 22.61
C ASP A 528 7.45 5.62 22.03
N LEU A 529 7.08 5.32 20.79
CA LEU A 529 6.07 6.08 20.07
C LEU A 529 4.71 6.12 20.81
N VAL A 530 4.30 4.99 21.41
CA VAL A 530 3.10 4.89 22.24
C VAL A 530 3.20 5.77 23.51
N ASP A 531 4.39 5.95 24.08
CA ASP A 531 4.57 6.81 25.25
C ASP A 531 4.42 8.29 24.92
N GLU A 532 4.82 8.69 23.71
CA GLU A 532 4.62 10.05 23.20
C GLU A 532 3.14 10.30 22.91
N TYR A 533 2.47 9.35 22.25
CA TYR A 533 1.03 9.36 22.02
C TYR A 533 0.22 9.48 23.32
N ASP A 534 0.50 8.63 24.31
CA ASP A 534 -0.15 8.69 25.62
C ASP A 534 0.05 10.04 26.32
N THR A 535 1.21 10.67 26.10
CA THR A 535 1.48 12.02 26.63
C THR A 535 0.63 13.06 25.91
N GLU A 536 0.48 13.00 24.59
CA GLU A 536 -0.42 13.90 23.85
C GLU A 536 -1.88 13.71 24.26
N ILE A 537 -2.33 12.49 24.52
CA ILE A 537 -3.67 12.24 25.10
C ILE A 537 -3.81 12.95 26.44
N GLN A 538 -2.83 12.81 27.33
CA GLN A 538 -2.87 13.49 28.64
C GLN A 538 -2.92 15.01 28.52
N LEU A 539 -2.18 15.58 27.58
CA LEU A 539 -2.20 17.03 27.33
C LEU A 539 -3.55 17.47 26.74
N ALA A 540 -4.13 16.69 25.82
CA ALA A 540 -5.46 16.94 25.28
C ALA A 540 -6.54 16.82 26.37
N ASP A 541 -6.45 15.82 27.25
CA ASP A 541 -7.35 15.61 28.39
C ASP A 541 -7.37 16.80 29.35
N GLU A 542 -6.20 17.39 29.64
CA GLU A 542 -6.10 18.63 30.42
C GLU A 542 -6.88 19.78 29.76
N GLN A 543 -6.82 19.91 28.42
CA GLN A 543 -7.56 20.95 27.68
C GLN A 543 -9.06 20.67 27.60
N VAL A 544 -9.48 19.41 27.39
CA VAL A 544 -10.89 19.01 27.49
C VAL A 544 -11.43 19.34 28.88
N GLY A 545 -10.64 19.07 29.92
CA GLY A 545 -10.99 19.43 31.29
C GLY A 545 -11.34 20.90 31.49
N ARG A 546 -10.66 21.82 30.78
CA ARG A 546 -10.95 23.27 30.85
C ARG A 546 -12.31 23.63 30.22
N LEU A 547 -12.66 23.00 29.10
CA LEU A 547 -13.99 23.17 28.48
C LEU A 547 -15.08 22.64 29.41
N LEU A 548 -14.87 21.45 29.99
CA LEU A 548 -15.82 20.82 30.90
C LEU A 548 -15.99 21.62 32.20
N ASP A 549 -14.91 22.14 32.78
CA ASP A 549 -14.97 22.99 33.98
C ASP A 549 -15.79 24.26 33.73
N HIS A 550 -15.65 24.87 32.55
CA HIS A 550 -16.44 26.05 32.19
C HIS A 550 -17.94 25.72 32.16
N ILE A 551 -18.32 24.55 31.65
CA ILE A 551 -19.70 24.09 31.62
C ILE A 551 -20.22 23.84 33.04
N ASP A 552 -19.47 23.07 33.83
CA ASP A 552 -19.89 22.66 35.17
C ASP A 552 -19.92 23.84 36.17
N ALA A 553 -19.16 24.92 35.90
CA ALA A 553 -19.22 26.18 36.64
C ALA A 553 -20.44 27.06 36.26
N GLY A 554 -21.32 26.60 35.38
CA GLY A 554 -22.49 27.36 34.91
C GLY A 554 -22.16 28.38 33.83
N GLY A 555 -21.04 28.21 33.12
CA GLY A 555 -20.65 29.07 31.99
C GLY A 555 -21.54 28.89 30.75
N VAL A 556 -22.29 27.79 30.67
CA VAL A 556 -23.28 27.53 29.62
C VAL A 556 -24.65 27.18 30.22
N PRO A 557 -25.75 27.34 29.46
CA PRO A 557 -27.08 26.95 29.90
C PRO A 557 -27.23 25.46 30.22
N ASP A 558 -28.11 25.14 31.17
CA ASP A 558 -28.42 23.75 31.58
C ASP A 558 -28.95 22.87 30.43
N ASP A 559 -29.49 23.48 29.35
CA ASP A 559 -29.99 22.80 28.16
C ASP A 559 -28.91 22.58 27.08
N THR A 560 -27.69 22.27 27.49
CA THR A 560 -26.55 22.05 26.59
C THR A 560 -26.24 20.55 26.42
N ILE A 561 -26.16 20.11 25.16
CA ILE A 561 -25.67 18.79 24.75
C ILE A 561 -24.16 18.89 24.57
N VAL A 562 -23.41 17.96 25.14
CA VAL A 562 -21.96 17.85 24.96
C VAL A 562 -21.65 16.51 24.29
N VAL A 563 -20.99 16.57 23.13
CA VAL A 563 -20.51 15.41 22.38
C VAL A 563 -19.00 15.41 22.46
N LEU A 564 -18.41 14.35 23.00
CA LEU A 564 -16.97 14.10 22.91
C LEU A 564 -16.75 12.96 21.92
N MET A 565 -15.94 13.18 20.89
CA MET A 565 -15.65 12.14 19.89
C MET A 565 -14.20 12.15 19.41
N SER A 566 -13.81 11.09 18.72
CA SER A 566 -12.66 11.12 17.81
C SER A 566 -13.13 10.82 16.39
N ASP A 567 -12.34 11.23 15.40
CA ASP A 567 -12.65 10.99 13.99
C ASP A 567 -12.19 9.59 13.53
N HIS A 568 -11.10 9.09 14.09
CA HIS A 568 -10.58 7.73 13.88
C HIS A 568 -9.55 7.36 14.97
N GLY A 569 -8.83 6.25 14.79
CA GLY A 569 -7.74 5.78 15.66
C GLY A 569 -6.35 5.94 15.03
N GLU A 570 -5.38 5.17 15.50
CA GLU A 570 -3.95 5.27 15.18
C GLU A 570 -3.25 3.91 15.35
N ALA A 571 -2.41 3.49 14.41
CA ALA A 571 -1.66 2.23 14.52
C ALA A 571 -0.24 2.40 15.08
N PHE A 572 0.19 1.43 15.87
CA PHE A 572 1.50 1.28 16.49
C PHE A 572 2.16 -0.06 16.14
N SER A 573 2.11 -0.44 14.86
CA SER A 573 2.71 -1.68 14.31
C SER A 573 1.98 -2.99 14.62
N GLU A 574 0.75 -2.96 15.14
CA GLU A 574 -0.09 -4.14 15.39
C GLU A 574 -0.26 -4.99 14.12
N HIS A 575 -0.47 -4.35 12.97
CA HIS A 575 -0.57 -5.00 11.66
C HIS A 575 0.53 -4.55 10.68
N GLY A 576 1.73 -4.29 11.19
CA GLY A 576 2.93 -4.06 10.37
C GLY A 576 3.10 -2.64 9.80
N HIS A 577 2.25 -1.70 10.19
CA HIS A 577 2.35 -0.29 9.82
C HIS A 577 2.13 0.63 11.03
N THR A 578 2.45 1.91 10.87
CA THR A 578 2.32 2.93 11.92
C THR A 578 1.62 4.14 11.34
N GLY A 579 0.81 4.79 12.16
CA GLY A 579 -0.01 5.95 11.77
C GLY A 579 -1.41 5.51 11.37
N HIS A 580 -2.03 6.28 10.49
CA HIS A 580 -3.37 6.02 9.96
C HIS A 580 -3.43 6.24 8.44
N SER A 581 -4.63 6.16 7.85
CA SER A 581 -4.89 6.23 6.39
C SER A 581 -4.28 5.10 5.55
N GLN A 582 -4.01 3.94 6.16
CA GLN A 582 -3.34 2.81 5.49
C GLN A 582 -4.16 1.53 5.48
N THR A 583 -4.92 1.27 6.57
CA THR A 583 -5.75 0.08 6.70
C THR A 583 -7.09 0.40 7.37
N LEU A 584 -7.94 -0.61 7.47
CA LEU A 584 -9.23 -0.55 8.16
C LEU A 584 -9.29 -1.46 9.38
N TYR A 585 -8.15 -1.86 9.97
CA TYR A 585 -8.13 -2.55 11.27
C TYR A 585 -8.62 -1.62 12.39
N ASN A 586 -9.11 -2.19 13.48
CA ASN A 586 -9.79 -1.45 14.55
C ASN A 586 -8.89 -0.43 15.21
N GLU A 587 -7.56 -0.64 15.27
CA GLU A 587 -6.66 0.40 15.78
C GLU A 587 -6.77 1.70 15.00
N GLU A 588 -7.08 1.65 13.70
CA GLU A 588 -7.25 2.83 12.85
C GLU A 588 -8.70 3.32 12.75
N VAL A 589 -9.71 2.46 12.89
CA VAL A 589 -11.13 2.86 12.66
C VAL A 589 -12.01 2.87 13.91
N TYR A 590 -11.57 2.34 15.05
CA TYR A 590 -12.32 2.53 16.29
C TYR A 590 -12.16 3.95 16.81
N ALA A 591 -13.29 4.63 16.92
CA ALA A 591 -13.37 5.98 17.45
C ALA A 591 -13.89 6.00 18.90
N THR A 592 -13.75 7.14 19.54
CA THR A 592 -14.38 7.45 20.82
C THR A 592 -15.69 8.18 20.56
N LEU A 593 -16.76 7.87 21.30
CA LEU A 593 -18.00 8.68 21.32
C LEU A 593 -18.65 8.64 22.70
N MET A 594 -18.86 9.83 23.27
CA MET A 594 -19.56 10.04 24.52
C MET A 594 -20.52 11.22 24.37
N ILE A 595 -21.76 11.06 24.82
CA ILE A 595 -22.79 12.11 24.71
C ILE A 595 -23.41 12.37 26.09
N ARG A 596 -23.26 13.60 26.59
CA ARG A 596 -24.00 14.11 27.76
C ARG A 596 -25.15 14.96 27.25
N SER A 597 -26.39 14.58 27.59
CA SER A 597 -27.59 15.28 27.14
C SER A 597 -28.60 15.46 28.29
N PRO A 598 -29.21 16.64 28.46
CA PRO A 598 -30.24 16.88 29.46
C PRO A 598 -31.42 15.90 29.31
N GLY A 599 -31.83 15.31 30.43
CA GLY A 599 -32.92 14.33 30.44
C GLY A 599 -32.52 12.90 30.03
N VAL A 600 -31.23 12.66 29.75
CA VAL A 600 -30.67 11.33 29.46
C VAL A 600 -29.78 10.90 30.63
N ALA A 601 -30.02 9.68 31.15
CA ALA A 601 -29.21 9.14 32.24
C ALA A 601 -27.86 8.59 31.72
N PRO A 602 -26.77 8.72 32.49
CA PRO A 602 -25.48 8.10 32.14
C PRO A 602 -25.62 6.59 31.99
N ARG A 603 -25.00 6.03 30.95
CA ARG A 603 -25.02 4.59 30.68
C ARG A 603 -23.93 4.20 29.68
N ARG A 604 -23.70 2.91 29.53
CA ARG A 604 -22.85 2.37 28.47
C ARG A 604 -23.70 1.63 27.43
N VAL A 605 -23.34 1.78 26.16
CA VAL A 605 -24.00 1.16 25.00
C VAL A 605 -22.98 0.25 24.32
N ALA A 606 -23.18 -1.06 24.45
CA ALA A 606 -22.21 -2.07 24.00
C ALA A 606 -22.31 -2.42 22.50
N GLY A 607 -23.47 -2.19 21.87
CA GLY A 607 -23.67 -2.50 20.45
C GLY A 607 -22.85 -1.60 19.54
N ALA A 608 -22.44 -2.13 18.38
CA ALA A 608 -21.68 -1.38 17.39
C ALA A 608 -22.52 -0.25 16.78
N VAL A 609 -21.96 0.95 16.77
CA VAL A 609 -22.55 2.14 16.13
C VAL A 609 -21.54 2.74 15.17
N ALA A 610 -22.03 3.52 14.20
CA ALA A 610 -21.18 4.20 13.25
C ALA A 610 -20.93 5.64 13.73
N LEU A 611 -19.72 6.16 13.54
CA LEU A 611 -19.39 7.51 14.01
C LEU A 611 -20.28 8.58 13.36
N PHE A 612 -20.62 8.41 12.08
CA PHE A 612 -21.50 9.33 11.36
C PHE A 612 -22.95 9.41 11.90
N ASP A 613 -23.32 8.52 12.83
CA ASP A 613 -24.62 8.52 13.52
C ASP A 613 -24.78 9.76 14.41
N VAL A 614 -23.67 10.45 14.72
CA VAL A 614 -23.65 11.73 15.41
C VAL A 614 -24.54 12.77 14.71
N MET A 615 -24.54 12.83 13.37
CA MET A 615 -25.35 13.82 12.64
C MET A 615 -26.85 13.69 12.88
N PRO A 616 -27.50 12.54 12.58
CA PRO A 616 -28.94 12.42 12.84
C PRO A 616 -29.23 12.46 14.34
N THR A 617 -28.31 12.05 15.21
CA THR A 617 -28.48 12.14 16.67
C THR A 617 -28.60 13.59 17.14
N ILE A 618 -27.68 14.47 16.71
CA ILE A 618 -27.69 15.89 17.09
C ILE A 618 -28.96 16.56 16.56
N LEU A 619 -29.32 16.31 15.29
CA LEU A 619 -30.52 16.88 14.68
C LEU A 619 -31.81 16.37 15.35
N ASN A 620 -31.87 15.08 15.71
CA ASN A 620 -32.99 14.49 16.45
C ASN A 620 -33.15 15.12 17.84
N LEU A 621 -32.06 15.31 18.61
CA LEU A 621 -32.10 15.96 19.91
C LEU A 621 -32.52 17.45 19.80
N ALA A 622 -32.09 18.12 18.74
CA ALA A 622 -32.39 19.52 18.46
C ALA A 622 -33.77 19.77 17.79
N ASP A 623 -34.54 18.72 17.50
CA ASP A 623 -35.83 18.80 16.79
C ASP A 623 -35.71 19.44 15.39
N VAL A 624 -34.62 19.13 14.71
CA VAL A 624 -34.34 19.53 13.34
C VAL A 624 -34.51 18.29 12.46
N PRO A 625 -35.41 18.29 11.47
CA PRO A 625 -35.55 17.18 10.54
C PRO A 625 -34.31 17.11 9.64
N LEU A 626 -34.02 15.91 9.17
CA LEU A 626 -33.05 15.71 8.10
C LEU A 626 -33.52 16.42 6.83
N ALA A 627 -32.59 16.95 6.06
CA ALA A 627 -32.88 17.50 4.74
C ALA A 627 -33.33 16.39 3.77
N GLU A 628 -32.73 15.22 3.91
CA GLU A 628 -32.94 14.03 3.08
C GLU A 628 -32.61 12.75 3.88
N PRO A 629 -33.09 11.57 3.45
CA PRO A 629 -32.67 10.30 4.03
C PRO A 629 -31.15 10.08 3.90
N VAL A 630 -30.54 9.53 4.96
CA VAL A 630 -29.10 9.24 5.06
C VAL A 630 -28.87 7.87 5.71
N PRO A 631 -27.74 7.19 5.41
CA PRO A 631 -27.42 5.87 5.99
C PRO A 631 -27.13 5.89 7.48
N ALA A 632 -26.68 7.01 8.02
CA ALA A 632 -26.56 7.20 9.45
C ALA A 632 -27.92 7.01 10.16
N ARG A 633 -27.93 6.49 11.39
CA ARG A 633 -29.14 6.29 12.22
C ARG A 633 -29.01 7.12 13.51
N SER A 634 -30.11 7.70 14.01
CA SER A 634 -30.05 8.42 15.28
C SER A 634 -29.77 7.48 16.45
N LEU A 635 -28.87 7.89 17.35
CA LEU A 635 -28.51 7.18 18.57
C LEU A 635 -29.42 7.53 19.76
N VAL A 636 -30.44 8.38 19.57
CA VAL A 636 -31.37 8.78 20.65
C VAL A 636 -32.06 7.55 21.27
N GLY A 637 -32.49 6.57 20.47
CA GLY A 637 -33.07 5.33 20.99
C GLY A 637 -32.10 4.59 21.92
N PRO A 638 -30.89 4.21 21.45
CA PRO A 638 -29.84 3.63 22.29
C PRO A 638 -29.49 4.44 23.54
N MET A 639 -29.44 5.78 23.44
CA MET A 639 -29.22 6.66 24.59
C MET A 639 -30.35 6.53 25.63
N MET A 640 -31.59 6.36 25.18
CA MET A 640 -32.78 6.20 26.04
C MET A 640 -33.00 4.74 26.49
N GLY A 641 -32.27 3.80 25.92
CA GLY A 641 -32.21 2.40 26.36
C GLY A 641 -32.77 1.37 25.41
N ASP A 642 -33.10 1.76 24.19
CA ASP A 642 -33.41 0.81 23.13
C ASP A 642 -32.15 -0.01 22.80
N PRO A 643 -32.29 -1.31 22.51
CA PRO A 643 -31.15 -2.11 22.07
C PRO A 643 -30.63 -1.60 20.72
N VAL A 644 -29.31 -1.64 20.56
CA VAL A 644 -28.70 -1.49 19.24
C VAL A 644 -28.95 -2.78 18.47
N ASP A 645 -29.43 -2.65 17.24
CA ASP A 645 -29.66 -3.75 16.32
C ASP A 645 -28.35 -4.49 15.99
N PRO A 646 -28.19 -5.77 16.38
CA PRO A 646 -26.97 -6.52 16.13
C PRO A 646 -26.78 -6.90 14.66
N ASP A 647 -27.85 -6.91 13.87
CA ASP A 647 -27.82 -7.26 12.45
C ASP A 647 -27.57 -6.05 11.55
N ARG A 648 -27.47 -4.84 12.14
CA ARG A 648 -27.09 -3.63 11.42
C ARG A 648 -25.73 -3.82 10.76
N LEU A 649 -25.69 -3.59 9.46
CA LEU A 649 -24.47 -3.51 8.68
C LEU A 649 -23.83 -2.13 8.87
N ILE A 650 -22.54 -2.10 9.17
CA ILE A 650 -21.74 -0.87 9.23
C ILE A 650 -20.54 -1.04 8.31
N PHE A 651 -20.31 -0.05 7.46
CA PHE A 651 -19.20 -0.06 6.51
C PHE A 651 -18.11 0.95 6.90
N ALA A 652 -16.87 0.66 6.50
CA ALA A 652 -15.76 1.59 6.55
C ALA A 652 -14.95 1.49 5.24
N GLU A 653 -14.34 2.60 4.84
CA GLU A 653 -13.70 2.72 3.53
C GLU A 653 -12.35 3.41 3.62
N LEU A 654 -11.39 2.87 2.89
CA LEU A 654 -10.18 3.56 2.49
C LEU A 654 -10.25 3.74 0.97
N MET A 655 -10.14 4.99 0.53
CA MET A 655 -10.31 5.39 -0.87
C MET A 655 -8.99 5.95 -1.42
N PRO A 656 -8.49 5.46 -2.56
CA PRO A 656 -7.31 6.03 -3.20
C PRO A 656 -7.54 7.48 -3.61
N ASP A 657 -6.51 8.32 -3.41
CA ASP A 657 -6.57 9.77 -3.66
C ASP A 657 -5.30 10.36 -4.31
N GLY A 658 -4.44 9.50 -4.85
CA GLY A 658 -3.19 9.88 -5.50
C GLY A 658 -1.98 9.77 -4.57
N LEU A 659 -2.06 10.29 -3.33
CA LEU A 659 -0.95 10.15 -2.38
C LEU A 659 -0.95 8.75 -1.76
N TYR A 660 -2.11 8.32 -1.29
CA TYR A 660 -2.31 7.01 -0.71
C TYR A 660 -3.05 6.13 -1.72
N PRO A 661 -2.39 5.12 -2.31
CA PRO A 661 -2.99 4.29 -3.35
C PRO A 661 -3.83 3.13 -2.77
N TYR A 662 -4.06 3.10 -1.46
CA TYR A 662 -4.71 1.98 -0.78
C TYR A 662 -6.22 2.00 -1.01
N ASP A 663 -6.76 0.85 -1.38
CA ASP A 663 -8.20 0.66 -1.58
C ASP A 663 -8.66 -0.53 -0.75
N GLN A 664 -9.37 -0.22 0.34
CA GLN A 664 -9.92 -1.22 1.24
C GLN A 664 -11.37 -0.87 1.57
N LYS A 665 -12.15 -1.90 1.84
CA LYS A 665 -13.52 -1.80 2.32
C LYS A 665 -13.70 -2.76 3.48
N ALA A 666 -14.48 -2.38 4.47
CA ALA A 666 -14.80 -3.25 5.59
C ALA A 666 -16.31 -3.27 5.86
N ILE A 667 -16.81 -4.41 6.30
CA ILE A 667 -18.19 -4.61 6.75
C ILE A 667 -18.19 -5.20 8.15
N TYR A 668 -19.07 -4.67 8.99
CA TYR A 668 -19.34 -5.17 10.33
C TYR A 668 -20.79 -5.65 10.41
N ARG A 669 -20.98 -6.80 11.06
CA ARG A 669 -22.29 -7.34 11.48
C ARG A 669 -22.16 -7.89 12.89
N GLY A 670 -22.67 -7.16 13.87
CA GLY A 670 -22.51 -7.51 15.28
C GLY A 670 -21.03 -7.55 15.73
N MET A 671 -20.52 -8.74 16.06
CA MET A 671 -19.11 -8.98 16.42
C MET A 671 -18.27 -9.51 15.25
N GLN A 672 -18.87 -9.67 14.07
CA GLN A 672 -18.16 -10.12 12.88
C GLN A 672 -17.65 -8.90 12.11
N LYS A 673 -16.44 -9.03 11.57
CA LYS A 673 -15.85 -8.03 10.69
C LYS A 673 -15.20 -8.72 9.51
N LEU A 674 -15.43 -8.20 8.30
CA LEU A 674 -14.68 -8.59 7.11
C LEU A 674 -13.96 -7.36 6.54
N VAL A 675 -12.67 -7.48 6.26
CA VAL A 675 -11.85 -6.48 5.55
C VAL A 675 -11.55 -7.01 4.16
N TYR A 676 -11.73 -6.19 3.14
CA TYR A 676 -11.57 -6.54 1.72
C TYR A 676 -10.58 -5.60 1.05
N TRP A 677 -9.52 -6.17 0.47
CA TRP A 677 -8.59 -5.50 -0.43
C TRP A 677 -9.13 -5.63 -1.85
N THR A 678 -9.76 -4.56 -2.33
CA THR A 678 -10.53 -4.59 -3.58
C THR A 678 -9.67 -4.93 -4.79
N ARG A 679 -8.41 -4.46 -4.81
CA ARG A 679 -7.47 -4.67 -5.92
C ARG A 679 -6.93 -6.08 -5.99
N GLU A 680 -6.48 -6.62 -4.85
CA GLU A 680 -5.95 -7.97 -4.78
C GLU A 680 -7.07 -9.03 -4.78
N GLY A 681 -8.34 -8.64 -4.60
CA GLY A 681 -9.46 -9.58 -4.52
C GLY A 681 -9.35 -10.52 -3.32
N THR A 682 -8.68 -10.08 -2.26
CA THR A 682 -8.42 -10.85 -1.03
C THR A 682 -9.12 -10.21 0.14
N TYR A 683 -9.51 -11.01 1.13
CA TYR A 683 -10.25 -10.52 2.29
C TYR A 683 -9.78 -11.19 3.57
N GLN A 684 -10.23 -10.73 4.73
CA GLN A 684 -10.03 -11.39 6.01
C GLN A 684 -11.31 -11.31 6.82
N LEU A 685 -11.62 -12.37 7.58
CA LEU A 685 -12.79 -12.43 8.45
C LEU A 685 -12.34 -12.58 9.91
N PHE A 686 -12.87 -11.72 10.78
CA PHE A 686 -12.57 -11.71 12.21
C PHE A 686 -13.82 -11.89 13.05
N ASP A 687 -13.65 -12.59 14.18
CA ASP A 687 -14.61 -12.64 15.27
C ASP A 687 -14.10 -11.77 16.42
N LEU A 688 -14.59 -10.54 16.50
CA LEU A 688 -14.12 -9.52 17.43
C LEU A 688 -14.42 -9.85 18.90
N ALA A 689 -15.28 -10.84 19.18
CA ALA A 689 -15.54 -11.27 20.55
C ALA A 689 -14.42 -12.17 21.08
N ALA A 690 -13.88 -13.04 20.22
CA ALA A 690 -12.78 -13.93 20.55
C ALA A 690 -11.40 -13.30 20.25
N ASP A 691 -11.35 -12.41 19.27
CA ASP A 691 -10.14 -11.80 18.74
C ASP A 691 -10.35 -10.29 18.49
N PRO A 692 -10.39 -9.48 19.57
CA PRO A 692 -10.62 -8.03 19.47
C PRO A 692 -9.47 -7.27 18.76
N HIS A 693 -8.30 -7.91 18.63
CA HIS A 693 -7.10 -7.34 18.01
C HIS A 693 -6.86 -7.86 16.58
N GLU A 694 -7.82 -8.61 16.02
CA GLU A 694 -7.82 -9.04 14.60
C GLU A 694 -6.58 -9.82 14.18
N GLN A 695 -6.03 -10.62 15.10
CA GLN A 695 -4.80 -11.39 14.88
C GLN A 695 -5.06 -12.74 14.18
N HIS A 696 -6.32 -13.16 14.04
CA HIS A 696 -6.68 -14.48 13.56
C HIS A 696 -7.74 -14.46 12.46
N ASP A 697 -7.29 -14.51 11.20
CA ASP A 697 -8.16 -14.60 10.03
C ASP A 697 -8.87 -15.97 9.94
N LEU A 698 -10.21 -15.93 9.97
CA LEU A 698 -11.16 -17.04 9.87
C LEU A 698 -11.75 -17.24 8.46
N SER A 699 -11.28 -16.49 7.45
CA SER A 699 -11.84 -16.48 6.10
C SER A 699 -11.93 -17.86 5.44
N ASP A 700 -10.99 -18.76 5.75
CA ASP A 700 -10.94 -20.12 5.24
C ASP A 700 -11.65 -21.15 6.12
N GLU A 701 -11.79 -20.88 7.43
CA GLU A 701 -12.51 -21.71 8.41
C GLU A 701 -14.02 -21.51 8.33
N ARG A 702 -14.47 -20.28 8.12
CA ARG A 702 -15.89 -19.86 8.10
C ARG A 702 -16.27 -19.32 6.72
N ARG A 703 -15.99 -20.11 5.68
CA ARG A 703 -16.09 -19.70 4.27
C ARG A 703 -17.45 -19.18 3.85
N ASP A 704 -18.52 -19.82 4.32
CA ASP A 704 -19.88 -19.44 3.93
C ASP A 704 -20.25 -18.07 4.50
N GLU A 705 -19.86 -17.81 5.75
CA GLU A 705 -20.05 -16.51 6.41
C GLU A 705 -19.15 -15.43 5.78
N ALA A 706 -17.91 -15.78 5.43
CA ALA A 706 -17.01 -14.86 4.75
C ALA A 706 -17.53 -14.48 3.36
N ARG A 707 -18.02 -15.47 2.59
CA ARG A 707 -18.65 -15.24 1.28
C ARG A 707 -19.93 -14.42 1.41
N GLU A 708 -20.72 -14.66 2.47
CA GLU A 708 -21.92 -13.90 2.73
C GLU A 708 -21.62 -12.41 2.98
N LEU A 709 -20.71 -12.10 3.91
CA LEU A 709 -20.34 -10.73 4.22
C LEU A 709 -19.64 -10.04 3.04
N LEU A 710 -18.79 -10.75 2.30
CA LEU A 710 -18.16 -10.22 1.09
C LEU A 710 -19.21 -9.90 0.01
N GLY A 711 -20.21 -10.76 -0.19
CA GLY A 711 -21.29 -10.50 -1.13
C GLY A 711 -22.13 -9.29 -0.74
N LEU A 712 -22.45 -9.12 0.54
CA LEU A 712 -23.14 -7.92 1.04
C LEU A 712 -22.28 -6.65 0.84
N LEU A 713 -20.96 -6.75 1.07
CA LEU A 713 -20.03 -5.65 0.86
C LEU A 713 -19.93 -5.25 -0.62
N ARG A 714 -19.78 -6.22 -1.53
CA ARG A 714 -19.73 -5.97 -2.98
C ARG A 714 -21.05 -5.38 -3.50
N ALA A 715 -22.18 -5.92 -3.06
CA ALA A 715 -23.49 -5.38 -3.40
C ALA A 715 -23.66 -3.92 -2.94
N TRP A 716 -23.22 -3.60 -1.71
CA TRP A 716 -23.24 -2.23 -1.21
C TRP A 716 -22.32 -1.30 -2.01
N MET A 717 -21.14 -1.75 -2.40
CA MET A 717 -20.22 -0.99 -3.25
C MET A 717 -20.85 -0.68 -4.62
N ALA A 718 -21.43 -1.69 -5.27
CA ALA A 718 -22.05 -1.56 -6.59
C ALA A 718 -23.27 -0.62 -6.57
N GLN A 719 -24.13 -0.75 -5.55
CA GLN A 719 -25.44 -0.08 -5.50
C GLN A 719 -25.39 1.36 -4.96
N THR A 720 -24.36 1.72 -4.18
CA THR A 720 -24.42 2.94 -3.37
C THR A 720 -23.31 3.94 -3.63
N HIS A 721 -22.19 3.53 -4.20
CA HIS A 721 -21.12 4.45 -4.52
C HIS A 721 -21.56 5.43 -5.60
N ARG A 722 -21.23 6.72 -5.42
CA ARG A 722 -21.38 7.70 -6.48
C ARG A 722 -20.44 7.35 -7.64
N PRO A 723 -20.88 7.48 -8.91
CA PRO A 723 -20.02 7.20 -10.06
C PRO A 723 -18.68 7.95 -10.00
N GLU A 724 -18.69 9.21 -9.58
CA GLU A 724 -17.49 10.05 -9.48
C GLU A 724 -16.46 9.55 -8.44
N ASN A 725 -16.85 8.62 -7.58
CA ASN A 725 -16.01 8.03 -6.53
C ASN A 725 -15.64 6.56 -6.80
N ARG A 726 -16.28 5.91 -7.78
CA ARG A 726 -16.01 4.50 -8.15
C ARG A 726 -14.70 4.42 -8.92
N THR A 727 -13.89 3.43 -8.57
CA THR A 727 -12.57 3.24 -9.19
C THR A 727 -12.74 2.99 -10.70
N GLU A 728 -13.71 2.16 -11.06
CA GLU A 728 -14.01 1.70 -12.41
C GLU A 728 -14.39 2.89 -13.32
N ASP A 729 -15.28 3.77 -12.86
CA ASP A 729 -15.72 4.95 -13.62
C ASP A 729 -14.58 5.97 -13.81
N ILE A 730 -13.76 6.19 -12.78
CA ILE A 730 -12.59 7.10 -12.87
C ILE A 730 -11.57 6.54 -13.86
N VAL A 731 -11.31 5.22 -13.85
CA VAL A 731 -10.41 4.58 -14.82
C VAL A 731 -11.00 4.67 -16.23
N ALA A 732 -12.30 4.44 -16.40
CA ALA A 732 -12.97 4.52 -17.69
C ALA A 732 -12.91 5.95 -18.27
N ASP A 733 -13.14 6.98 -17.47
CA ASP A 733 -13.01 8.39 -17.87
C ASP A 733 -11.56 8.79 -18.19
N ALA A 734 -10.57 8.20 -17.50
CA ALA A 734 -9.15 8.42 -17.78
C ALA A 734 -8.68 7.74 -19.08
N ARG A 735 -9.35 6.67 -19.54
CA ARG A 735 -9.01 5.96 -20.79
C ARG A 735 -9.60 6.68 -22.00
N LEU A 736 -8.72 7.20 -22.86
CA LEU A 736 -9.12 7.90 -24.08
C LEU A 736 -9.16 6.94 -25.28
N PRO A 737 -10.14 7.07 -26.19
CA PRO A 737 -10.25 6.22 -27.37
C PRO A 737 -9.15 6.49 -28.42
N ALA A 738 -8.52 7.66 -28.38
CA ALA A 738 -7.44 8.06 -29.28
C ALA A 738 -6.62 9.21 -28.68
N GLU A 739 -5.43 9.47 -29.24
CA GLU A 739 -4.62 10.63 -28.88
C GLU A 739 -5.41 11.94 -29.10
N PRO A 740 -5.41 12.87 -28.13
CA PRO A 740 -5.99 14.19 -28.34
C PRO A 740 -5.33 14.92 -29.52
N VAL A 741 -6.15 15.49 -30.40
CA VAL A 741 -5.67 16.24 -31.58
C VAL A 741 -5.08 17.59 -31.19
N HIS A 742 -5.64 18.20 -30.15
CA HIS A 742 -5.23 19.49 -29.61
C HIS A 742 -4.81 19.32 -28.16
N MET A 743 -3.68 19.92 -27.83
CA MET A 743 -3.11 20.01 -26.48
C MET A 743 -2.51 21.42 -26.35
N THR A 744 -2.47 22.00 -25.15
CA THR A 744 -1.73 23.25 -24.88
C THR A 744 -0.29 23.13 -25.35
N ALA A 745 0.36 22.00 -25.07
CA ALA A 745 1.66 21.68 -25.65
C ALA A 745 1.80 20.17 -25.92
N ARG A 746 2.26 19.84 -27.14
CA ARG A 746 2.72 18.49 -27.48
C ARG A 746 4.22 18.35 -27.22
N LEU A 747 4.60 17.33 -26.47
CA LEU A 747 5.97 17.07 -26.01
C LEU A 747 6.59 15.82 -26.65
N ASP A 748 5.79 14.76 -26.81
CA ASP A 748 6.24 13.43 -27.24
C ASP A 748 7.49 12.94 -26.46
N ALA A 749 7.48 13.12 -25.14
CA ALA A 749 8.58 12.76 -24.24
C ALA A 749 8.51 11.27 -23.90
N GLN A 750 9.45 10.49 -24.43
CA GLN A 750 9.50 9.04 -24.28
C GLN A 750 10.22 8.67 -22.99
N PHE A 751 9.57 7.89 -22.14
CA PHE A 751 10.17 7.17 -21.02
C PHE A 751 10.48 5.73 -21.49
N PRO A 752 11.75 5.41 -21.82
CA PRO A 752 12.07 4.23 -22.61
C PRO A 752 11.57 2.92 -22.00
N GLY A 753 10.82 2.15 -22.81
CA GLY A 753 10.26 0.85 -22.40
C GLY A 753 9.08 0.94 -21.43
N MET A 754 8.45 2.11 -21.30
CA MET A 754 7.31 2.33 -20.41
C MET A 754 6.19 3.07 -21.15
N PHE A 755 6.28 4.40 -21.29
CA PHE A 755 5.24 5.21 -21.92
C PHE A 755 5.82 6.49 -22.54
N THR A 756 5.04 7.13 -23.40
CA THR A 756 5.31 8.45 -23.95
C THR A 756 4.35 9.46 -23.32
N LEU A 757 4.86 10.50 -22.68
CA LEU A 757 4.07 11.69 -22.37
C LEU A 757 3.85 12.47 -23.68
N LEU A 758 2.64 12.39 -24.22
CA LEU A 758 2.26 13.02 -25.48
C LEU A 758 2.27 14.54 -25.33
N GLY A 759 1.75 15.05 -24.23
CA GLY A 759 1.60 16.47 -23.97
C GLY A 759 0.73 16.74 -22.74
N TYR A 760 0.32 17.98 -22.57
CA TYR A 760 -0.58 18.40 -21.49
C TYR A 760 -1.51 19.53 -21.93
N ASP A 761 -2.60 19.71 -21.20
CA ASP A 761 -3.44 20.91 -21.20
C ASP A 761 -3.27 21.71 -19.91
N LEU A 762 -3.09 23.02 -20.07
CA LEU A 762 -3.06 24.03 -19.01
C LEU A 762 -3.87 25.24 -19.54
N PRO A 763 -5.21 25.21 -19.40
CA PRO A 763 -6.10 26.14 -20.10
C PRO A 763 -6.02 27.58 -19.56
N GLU A 764 -5.67 27.73 -18.29
CA GLU A 764 -5.54 29.02 -17.60
C GLU A 764 -4.11 29.21 -17.11
N THR A 765 -3.59 30.43 -17.22
CA THR A 765 -2.22 30.76 -16.81
C THR A 765 -2.16 31.95 -15.86
N GLU A 766 -3.29 32.52 -15.47
CA GLU A 766 -3.37 33.63 -14.52
C GLU A 766 -4.37 33.27 -13.44
N PHE A 767 -3.96 33.35 -12.18
CA PHE A 767 -4.76 32.91 -11.04
C PHE A 767 -4.63 33.86 -9.85
N GLU A 768 -5.60 33.79 -8.95
CA GLU A 768 -5.59 34.41 -7.64
C GLU A 768 -5.33 33.35 -6.54
N PRO A 769 -4.80 33.73 -5.37
CA PRO A 769 -4.66 32.82 -4.24
C PRO A 769 -6.00 32.18 -3.84
N GLY A 770 -6.03 30.84 -3.75
CA GLY A 770 -7.23 30.05 -3.49
C GLY A 770 -7.93 29.49 -4.73
N GLU A 771 -7.54 29.92 -5.94
CA GLU A 771 -8.02 29.31 -7.18
C GLU A 771 -7.32 27.97 -7.49
N ARG A 772 -7.88 27.23 -8.44
CA ARG A 772 -7.42 25.89 -8.83
C ARG A 772 -6.60 25.95 -10.11
N ILE A 773 -5.39 25.41 -10.06
CA ILE A 773 -4.61 25.07 -11.25
C ILE A 773 -5.02 23.66 -11.67
N ALA A 774 -5.62 23.53 -12.85
CA ALA A 774 -5.94 22.24 -13.45
C ALA A 774 -4.94 21.94 -14.58
N VAL A 775 -4.31 20.77 -14.51
CA VAL A 775 -3.40 20.27 -15.54
C VAL A 775 -3.83 18.86 -15.94
N ASP A 776 -4.11 18.66 -17.22
CA ASP A 776 -4.37 17.33 -17.77
C ASP A 776 -3.11 16.84 -18.48
N PHE A 777 -2.58 15.70 -18.06
CA PHE A 777 -1.45 15.05 -18.73
C PHE A 777 -1.94 13.91 -19.61
N TYR A 778 -1.37 13.78 -20.80
CA TYR A 778 -1.75 12.73 -21.76
C TYR A 778 -0.60 11.77 -22.01
N TYR A 779 -0.85 10.48 -21.81
CA TYR A 779 0.13 9.42 -21.97
C TYR A 779 -0.29 8.44 -23.06
N ARG A 780 0.68 7.92 -23.81
CA ARG A 780 0.54 6.68 -24.58
C ARG A 780 1.39 5.61 -23.94
N VAL A 781 0.80 4.48 -23.59
CA VAL A 781 1.52 3.37 -22.98
C VAL A 781 2.26 2.61 -24.09
N ASP A 782 3.59 2.60 -24.05
CA ASP A 782 4.41 2.00 -25.12
C ASP A 782 4.71 0.52 -24.84
N ALA A 783 4.78 0.13 -23.56
CA ALA A 783 4.98 -1.24 -23.10
C ALA A 783 4.46 -1.44 -21.68
N ASN A 784 4.17 -2.70 -21.31
CA ASN A 784 3.75 -3.04 -19.95
C ASN A 784 4.81 -2.63 -18.92
N ILE A 785 4.38 -1.94 -17.87
CA ILE A 785 5.26 -1.43 -16.81
C ILE A 785 5.24 -2.44 -15.66
N SER A 786 6.40 -2.85 -15.18
CA SER A 786 6.49 -3.92 -14.16
C SER A 786 6.37 -3.42 -12.72
N LYS A 787 6.14 -2.11 -12.52
CA LYS A 787 6.22 -1.44 -11.23
C LYS A 787 5.34 -0.20 -11.18
N ASP A 788 5.01 0.20 -9.96
CA ASP A 788 4.28 1.43 -9.69
C ASP A 788 5.25 2.62 -9.73
N LEU A 789 4.94 3.59 -10.58
CA LEU A 789 5.69 4.83 -10.74
C LEU A 789 4.96 5.96 -10.02
N PHE A 790 5.72 6.94 -9.57
CA PHE A 790 5.19 8.05 -8.79
C PHE A 790 5.60 9.38 -9.41
N PHE A 791 4.63 10.30 -9.54
CA PHE A 791 4.69 11.47 -10.40
C PHE A 791 4.78 12.71 -9.51
N TYR A 792 5.89 13.42 -9.62
CA TYR A 792 6.12 14.69 -8.92
C TYR A 792 5.75 15.84 -9.84
N VAL A 793 4.56 16.39 -9.65
CA VAL A 793 4.16 17.68 -10.22
C VAL A 793 4.54 18.77 -9.23
N ASP A 794 5.67 19.41 -9.49
CA ASP A 794 6.28 20.41 -8.62
C ASP A 794 5.95 21.84 -9.05
N ILE A 795 5.67 22.68 -8.07
CA ILE A 795 5.55 24.13 -8.24
C ILE A 795 6.85 24.80 -7.82
N GLN A 796 7.40 25.65 -8.67
CA GLN A 796 8.65 26.36 -8.42
C GLN A 796 8.45 27.86 -8.60
N GLY A 797 8.76 28.64 -7.56
CA GLY A 797 8.74 30.10 -7.61
C GLY A 797 10.06 30.71 -8.09
N PRO A 798 10.11 32.03 -8.27
CA PRO A 798 11.36 32.74 -8.55
C PRO A 798 12.37 32.58 -7.40
N PRO A 799 13.68 32.78 -7.64
CA PRO A 799 14.69 32.59 -6.60
C PRO A 799 14.39 33.37 -5.31
N GLY A 800 14.35 32.66 -4.18
CA GLY A 800 14.03 33.24 -2.87
C GLY A 800 12.53 33.36 -2.56
N PHE A 801 11.65 32.95 -3.47
CA PHE A 801 10.22 32.85 -3.21
C PHE A 801 9.89 31.52 -2.52
N PRO A 802 9.33 31.54 -1.29
CA PRO A 802 8.99 30.31 -0.59
C PRO A 802 7.74 29.68 -1.23
N ILE A 803 7.87 28.42 -1.66
CA ILE A 803 6.73 27.58 -2.03
C ILE A 803 6.39 26.72 -0.81
N PRO A 804 5.13 26.73 -0.33
CA PRO A 804 4.73 25.88 0.78
C PRO A 804 4.93 24.40 0.42
N PRO A 805 5.45 23.55 1.33
CA PRO A 805 5.73 22.13 1.01
C PRO A 805 4.51 21.33 0.57
N HIS A 806 3.31 21.78 0.92
CA HIS A 806 2.05 21.16 0.54
C HIS A 806 1.51 21.67 -0.81
N PHE A 807 2.15 22.65 -1.45
CA PHE A 807 1.76 23.20 -2.75
C PHE A 807 2.48 22.48 -3.89
N HIS A 808 2.32 21.16 -3.91
CA HIS A 808 2.85 20.26 -4.92
C HIS A 808 1.84 19.11 -5.10
N ALA A 809 1.77 18.52 -6.29
CA ALA A 809 0.97 17.32 -6.54
C ALA A 809 1.88 16.12 -6.79
N HIS A 810 2.22 15.43 -5.70
CA HIS A 810 3.07 14.24 -5.71
C HIS A 810 2.19 13.00 -5.59
N HIS A 811 2.00 12.26 -6.67
CA HIS A 811 0.92 11.29 -6.73
C HIS A 811 1.25 10.06 -7.57
N TYR A 812 0.56 8.97 -7.26
CA TYR A 812 0.30 7.92 -8.24
C TYR A 812 -0.74 8.48 -9.24
N PRO A 813 -0.51 8.33 -10.56
CA PRO A 813 -1.37 8.90 -11.59
C PRO A 813 -2.80 8.34 -11.50
N ILE A 814 -3.76 9.09 -12.04
CA ILE A 814 -5.20 8.75 -12.06
C ILE A 814 -5.70 8.54 -10.62
N HIS A 815 -5.39 9.49 -9.74
CA HIS A 815 -5.72 9.46 -8.29
C HIS A 815 -5.25 8.17 -7.58
N GLY A 816 -4.19 7.54 -8.11
CA GLY A 816 -3.72 6.25 -7.65
C GLY A 816 -4.71 5.10 -7.86
N ARG A 817 -5.84 5.32 -8.54
CA ARG A 817 -6.92 4.37 -8.84
C ARG A 817 -6.53 3.37 -9.93
N TYR A 818 -5.78 3.83 -10.95
CA TYR A 818 -5.23 2.98 -12.01
C TYR A 818 -3.70 3.05 -11.99
N ARG A 819 -3.06 2.05 -11.37
CA ARG A 819 -1.61 2.11 -11.16
C ARG A 819 -0.87 1.88 -12.48
N THR A 820 0.33 2.44 -12.59
CA THR A 820 1.12 2.32 -13.83
C THR A 820 1.45 0.89 -14.21
N GLN A 821 1.52 -0.04 -13.25
CA GLN A 821 1.74 -1.46 -13.57
C GLN A 821 0.51 -2.15 -14.19
N ASP A 822 -0.67 -1.57 -14.00
CA ASP A 822 -1.94 -2.06 -14.52
C ASP A 822 -2.22 -1.46 -15.91
N TRP A 823 -1.43 -0.45 -16.35
CA TRP A 823 -1.50 0.16 -17.68
C TRP A 823 -1.15 -0.82 -18.79
N ARG A 824 -1.94 -0.82 -19.87
CA ARG A 824 -1.80 -1.78 -20.98
C ARG A 824 -1.15 -1.11 -22.18
N ALA A 825 -0.20 -1.81 -22.81
CA ALA A 825 0.45 -1.31 -24.01
C ALA A 825 -0.58 -0.94 -25.10
N GLY A 826 -0.47 0.28 -25.63
CA GLY A 826 -1.40 0.84 -26.61
C GLY A 826 -2.47 1.76 -26.03
N GLU A 827 -2.72 1.76 -24.72
CA GLU A 827 -3.67 2.67 -24.09
C GLU A 827 -3.24 4.13 -24.24
N ILE A 828 -4.24 5.00 -24.41
CA ILE A 828 -4.10 6.45 -24.29
C ILE A 828 -4.78 6.86 -22.99
N LEU A 829 -4.06 7.51 -22.10
CA LEU A 829 -4.53 7.85 -20.76
C LEU A 829 -4.47 9.35 -20.51
N ARG A 830 -5.48 9.87 -19.80
CA ARG A 830 -5.51 11.22 -19.23
C ARG A 830 -5.34 11.12 -17.72
N ASP A 831 -4.44 11.91 -17.16
CA ASP A 831 -4.30 12.13 -15.72
C ASP A 831 -4.56 13.59 -15.39
N SER A 832 -5.66 13.82 -14.68
CA SER A 832 -6.15 15.16 -14.33
C SER A 832 -5.71 15.54 -12.93
N VAL A 833 -4.81 16.53 -12.86
CA VAL A 833 -4.21 16.98 -11.61
C VAL A 833 -4.71 18.39 -11.29
N GLN A 834 -5.45 18.51 -10.20
CA GLN A 834 -5.97 19.79 -9.72
C GLN A 834 -5.30 20.18 -8.39
N MET A 835 -4.66 21.34 -8.37
CA MET A 835 -3.96 21.90 -7.22
C MET A 835 -4.59 23.23 -6.81
N VAL A 836 -4.90 23.39 -5.52
CA VAL A 836 -5.39 24.66 -4.98
C VAL A 836 -4.21 25.55 -4.63
N ILE A 837 -4.20 26.79 -5.12
CA ILE A 837 -3.17 27.77 -4.81
C ILE A 837 -3.30 28.18 -3.34
N PRO A 838 -2.23 28.04 -2.52
CA PRO A 838 -2.28 28.42 -1.11
C PRO A 838 -2.64 29.90 -0.94
N ARG A 839 -3.64 30.16 -0.09
CA ARG A 839 -4.09 31.52 0.25
C ARG A 839 -3.02 32.37 0.95
N GLU A 840 -1.96 31.74 1.44
CA GLU A 840 -0.80 32.40 2.07
C GLU A 840 0.19 33.02 1.06
N ILE A 841 0.05 32.73 -0.24
CA ILE A 841 0.77 33.45 -1.29
C ILE A 841 0.16 34.85 -1.41
N ARG A 842 0.90 35.87 -0.94
CA ARG A 842 0.42 37.27 -0.85
C ARG A 842 1.11 38.24 -1.81
N ARG A 843 1.96 37.74 -2.68
CA ARG A 843 2.72 38.55 -3.62
C ARG A 843 2.59 37.94 -5.02
N PRO A 844 2.43 38.78 -6.05
CA PRO A 844 2.41 38.28 -7.40
C PRO A 844 3.69 37.51 -7.71
N ALA A 845 3.56 36.37 -8.35
CA ALA A 845 4.69 35.50 -8.67
C ALA A 845 4.42 34.68 -9.92
N ASP A 846 5.43 34.60 -10.78
CA ASP A 846 5.46 33.63 -11.87
C ASP A 846 5.95 32.30 -11.31
N LEU A 847 5.06 31.32 -11.31
CA LEU A 847 5.33 29.97 -10.87
C LEU A 847 5.54 29.07 -12.08
N ARG A 848 6.50 28.17 -11.99
CA ARG A 848 6.76 27.15 -12.99
C ARG A 848 6.25 25.81 -12.50
N ILE A 849 5.55 25.09 -13.37
CA ILE A 849 5.09 23.72 -13.13
C ILE A 849 6.08 22.78 -13.80
N THR A 850 6.53 21.76 -13.07
CA THR A 850 7.42 20.74 -13.62
C THR A 850 6.93 19.33 -13.28
N LEU A 851 7.13 18.38 -14.19
CA LEU A 851 6.85 16.97 -13.98
C LEU A 851 8.16 16.19 -13.89
N THR A 852 8.31 15.40 -12.84
CA THR A 852 9.37 14.39 -12.68
C THR A 852 8.71 13.04 -12.41
N VAL A 853 9.10 12.00 -13.13
CA VAL A 853 8.59 10.63 -12.92
C VAL A 853 9.63 9.84 -12.15
N LEU A 854 9.23 9.20 -11.06
CA LEU A 854 10.11 8.42 -10.20
C LEU A 854 9.75 6.94 -10.21
N ASP A 855 10.80 6.13 -10.18
CA ASP A 855 10.77 4.75 -9.72
C ASP A 855 11.23 4.73 -8.26
N ALA A 856 10.28 4.51 -7.35
CA ALA A 856 10.46 4.71 -5.92
C ALA A 856 11.01 6.12 -5.59
N GLN A 857 12.33 6.25 -5.41
CA GLN A 857 12.99 7.52 -5.08
C GLN A 857 13.92 8.03 -6.20
N PHE A 858 14.00 7.31 -7.32
CA PHE A 858 14.94 7.61 -8.39
C PHE A 858 14.21 8.19 -9.61
N PRO A 859 14.60 9.39 -10.07
CA PRO A 859 13.99 9.98 -11.26
C PRO A 859 14.36 9.18 -12.51
N ILE A 860 13.41 9.09 -13.45
CA ILE A 860 13.57 8.38 -14.72
C ILE A 860 13.92 9.40 -15.83
N GLU A 861 14.89 9.05 -16.68
CA GLU A 861 15.25 9.84 -17.85
C GLU A 861 14.18 9.72 -18.95
N TYR A 862 13.70 10.87 -19.45
CA TYR A 862 12.89 10.96 -20.66
C TYR A 862 13.74 11.39 -21.86
N ARG A 863 13.26 11.10 -23.08
CA ARG A 863 13.89 11.50 -24.34
C ARG A 863 12.87 12.05 -25.32
N THR A 864 13.19 13.18 -25.94
CA THR A 864 12.51 13.71 -27.12
C THR A 864 13.51 13.73 -28.28
N PRO A 865 13.09 14.06 -29.51
CA PRO A 865 14.03 14.28 -30.62
C PRO A 865 15.03 15.42 -30.38
N ARG A 866 14.80 16.31 -29.41
CA ARG A 866 15.58 17.54 -29.19
C ARG A 866 16.34 17.57 -27.86
N GLU A 867 15.89 16.83 -26.86
CA GLU A 867 16.44 16.87 -25.50
C GLU A 867 16.25 15.54 -24.77
N ALA A 868 17.05 15.35 -23.72
CA ALA A 868 16.88 14.30 -22.74
C ALA A 868 17.11 14.91 -21.35
N GLY A 869 16.41 14.41 -20.34
CA GLY A 869 16.45 14.95 -18.98
C GLY A 869 15.61 14.12 -18.02
N THR A 870 15.48 14.57 -16.78
CA THR A 870 14.67 13.90 -15.74
C THR A 870 13.46 14.72 -15.31
N THR A 871 13.39 15.99 -15.71
CA THR A 871 12.35 16.93 -15.29
C THR A 871 11.88 17.70 -16.50
N ILE A 872 10.57 17.69 -16.72
CA ILE A 872 9.89 18.31 -17.86
C ILE A 872 9.24 19.61 -17.39
N GLU A 873 9.42 20.73 -18.10
CA GLU A 873 8.68 21.97 -17.84
C GLU A 873 7.28 21.88 -18.46
N VAL A 874 6.25 21.90 -17.61
CA VAL A 874 4.82 21.76 -17.97
C VAL A 874 4.16 23.12 -18.20
N GLY A 875 4.87 24.22 -17.95
CA GLY A 875 4.35 25.55 -18.21
C GLY A 875 4.57 26.50 -17.05
N ARG A 876 4.03 27.71 -17.21
CA ARG A 876 4.14 28.79 -16.24
C ARG A 876 2.78 29.38 -15.97
N VAL A 877 2.54 29.69 -14.72
CA VAL A 877 1.33 30.34 -14.23
C VAL A 877 1.72 31.60 -13.47
N HIS A 878 0.93 32.64 -13.62
CA HIS A 878 1.08 33.89 -12.91
C HIS A 878 0.05 33.95 -11.79
N VAL A 879 0.50 33.97 -10.53
CA VAL A 879 -0.36 34.32 -9.41
C VAL A 879 -0.32 35.83 -9.28
N ARG A 880 -1.48 36.48 -9.29
CA ARG A 880 -1.62 37.95 -9.28
C ARG A 880 -1.36 38.60 -7.92
#